data_AF-A0AAJ0U3A7-F1
#
_entry.id   AF-A0AAJ0U3A7-F1
#
_cell.length_a   1.000
_cell.length_b   1.000
_cell.length_c   1.000
_cell.angle_alpha   90.00
_cell.angle_beta   90.00
_cell.angle_gamma   90.00
#
_symmetry.space_group_name_H-M   'P 1'
#
loop_
_entity.id
_entity.type
_entity.pdbx_description
1 polymer ?
#
loop_
_entity_poly.entity_id
_entity_poly.type
_entity_poly.pdbx_seq_one_letter_code
_entity_poly.pdbx_strand_id
1 'polypeptide(L)'
;MRPPAVVAVSCRCAAGRCSRWGSRDGNGRDGSMNRLWGALASLALLVLILLAPVSPVSAADGDRPKGEALRVVSDQARYSTIGHLELLSDPDGSLTLEAVRSAAYRDDFVPTTGTTPNLGFERSVVWARLRIDNRLEHPATYYLDLAYPLLDWVSLYIVSSSGVTAYHTGDREPFSARPVAARTFLFPVQLQPSQPVTVYLRVETVGSLNLPLDLLSQNAAFEHLSIETGMLALYYGALLMLVIYNLYHAWRLQDVNAANYAAFILGYIAFQLALNGLSFQFFWPNHPWWANVSLPIFLCVAYLLGVRFSRSILDTATKAPQIHRVLGMLRWPALAGIPLALFGPYDLALPFAVALVFTVVLFIAAGFKISLQGYRPARYYSLAWTVFLGSMFIYALTVFGVLPTNFFTTWVTQFGSVWQAVILAFTISDRFYLLEEQRRAMQTSYAQALEEANDELNAAKAELEDRVEDRTQELTESNTQLREQKEVLRIAERKADAANRAKSEFLANMSHEIRTPMNAIVGFLHLLSESRLEAVQRDYVDKAERAARALMHLIRDLLDFSKIDVGRLELEAAPFDVGELVTEARDLIALAAREKGLELRTEQRGVEGCWVVGDQARLRQVLVNLLHNAVKFTPSGEVCLEVACEPGEEGAEEGAEESRVRLEMTVRDTGIGIAEEQRKGLFRPFTQADASITRRFGGTGLGLSISQRLVQQMGGEIALESQLGVGSRFSFSLSLPMASPQAGNGQGPVERVGDERLASERPLQGMRVLVVEDQPLNQEVIAALLQRGGAQPLIVSSGIEALARLRAREAVDVVLMDLQMPQMDGYETAERIRSIPGYAQLPIIAVTAHAGASERKRCLEAGFHGHLAKPVDHRQLLRALQRLWRPAARRSEGLEASEQAPDAVSQTRSLEAPVTADLETRTAPGSTGTELAPGLSRPDDGETGAHRRRLRRFAEHFGEHPAMIRASLEAGERTAATEAAHTLAGVALTLGIPQVGIAARQLEHCVDVDRVDVEGEAACAALESAMRRALESIASLDIDCGLEDRPEGQGAIPETAEPMGRAALRAELLRLDGLLAGRNLRARVEVEQLVQCTVDAELRPLLDAVGERVRRFDFDGGRIQLSELLARLGPGEPAA
;
A
#
# COMPACT_ATOMS: atom_id res chain seq x y z
N MET A 1 -8.48 -5.16 -77.93
CA MET A 1 -8.24 -6.60 -78.21
C MET A 1 -8.34 -7.37 -76.89
N ARG A 2 -8.74 -8.66 -76.95
CA ARG A 2 -8.95 -9.67 -75.87
C ARG A 2 -7.99 -9.64 -74.66
N PRO A 3 -8.28 -10.40 -73.56
CA PRO A 3 -9.55 -10.68 -72.85
C PRO A 3 -9.41 -10.52 -71.30
N PRO A 4 -10.44 -10.80 -70.46
CA PRO A 4 -10.43 -12.09 -69.75
C PRO A 4 -11.81 -12.70 -69.33
N ALA A 5 -11.75 -13.98 -68.92
CA ALA A 5 -12.62 -14.76 -68.00
C ALA A 5 -14.16 -14.83 -68.20
N VAL A 6 -14.64 -16.07 -68.35
CA VAL A 6 -16.03 -16.50 -68.64
C VAL A 6 -16.96 -16.44 -67.42
N VAL A 7 -18.23 -16.13 -67.67
CA VAL A 7 -19.35 -16.09 -66.70
C VAL A 7 -20.01 -17.47 -66.53
N ALA A 8 -20.46 -17.80 -65.31
CA ALA A 8 -21.48 -18.81 -65.07
C ALA A 8 -22.53 -18.29 -64.06
N VAL A 9 -23.81 -18.39 -64.42
CA VAL A 9 -24.97 -18.00 -63.58
C VAL A 9 -26.06 -19.06 -63.72
N SER A 10 -26.59 -19.58 -62.60
CA SER A 10 -28.03 -19.77 -62.39
C SER A 10 -28.36 -20.25 -60.97
N CYS A 11 -29.63 -20.18 -60.59
CA CYS A 11 -30.12 -20.22 -59.21
C CYS A 11 -30.48 -21.61 -58.66
N ARG A 12 -30.46 -21.70 -57.32
CA ARG A 12 -31.32 -22.47 -56.41
C ARG A 12 -31.83 -23.85 -56.86
N CYS A 13 -31.35 -24.89 -56.18
CA CYS A 13 -32.11 -26.13 -55.95
C CYS A 13 -32.41 -26.32 -54.46
N ALA A 14 -33.59 -26.85 -54.17
CA ALA A 14 -33.99 -27.36 -52.85
C ALA A 14 -34.42 -28.83 -53.00
N ALA A 15 -34.48 -29.55 -51.87
CA ALA A 15 -34.68 -31.01 -51.73
C ALA A 15 -33.47 -31.89 -52.13
N GLY A 16 -33.22 -33.04 -51.48
CA GLY A 16 -33.85 -33.58 -50.27
C GLY A 16 -33.74 -35.11 -50.15
N ARG A 17 -33.98 -35.63 -48.93
CA ARG A 17 -33.85 -37.05 -48.47
C ARG A 17 -32.39 -37.46 -48.22
N CYS A 18 -32.03 -38.04 -47.08
CA CYS A 18 -32.77 -39.09 -46.38
C CYS A 18 -33.21 -38.74 -44.94
N SER A 19 -34.47 -39.04 -44.62
CA SER A 19 -35.03 -39.04 -43.26
C SER A 19 -35.68 -40.41 -42.99
N ARG A 20 -35.81 -40.75 -41.70
CA ARG A 20 -36.37 -42.02 -41.15
C ARG A 20 -35.51 -43.28 -41.34
N TRP A 21 -34.99 -43.78 -40.21
CA TRP A 21 -35.01 -45.16 -39.68
C TRP A 21 -34.12 -45.08 -38.43
N GLY A 22 -34.54 -45.37 -37.20
CA GLY A 22 -35.86 -45.71 -36.66
C GLY A 22 -35.68 -46.05 -35.17
N SER A 23 -36.62 -45.69 -34.32
CA SER A 23 -36.59 -46.05 -32.90
C SER A 23 -36.85 -47.55 -32.71
N ARG A 24 -35.79 -48.37 -32.72
CA ARG A 24 -35.67 -49.80 -32.35
C ARG A 24 -34.15 -50.12 -32.38
N ASP A 25 -33.48 -50.71 -31.39
CA ASP A 25 -33.97 -51.43 -30.22
C ASP A 25 -33.27 -51.01 -28.91
N GLY A 26 -34.05 -50.42 -28.00
CA GLY A 26 -33.74 -50.44 -26.57
C GLY A 26 -34.05 -51.82 -25.99
N ASN A 27 -33.19 -52.82 -26.23
CA ASN A 27 -33.14 -54.07 -25.43
C ASN A 27 -31.85 -54.91 -25.61
N GLY A 28 -31.04 -54.66 -26.64
CA GLY A 28 -29.89 -55.53 -26.97
C GLY A 28 -28.64 -55.36 -26.09
N ARG A 29 -28.33 -54.13 -25.65
CA ARG A 29 -27.05 -53.81 -24.96
C ARG A 29 -27.04 -54.12 -23.47
N ASP A 30 -28.16 -54.02 -22.76
CA ASP A 30 -28.23 -54.49 -21.37
C ASP A 30 -28.15 -56.02 -21.30
N GLY A 31 -28.64 -56.73 -22.32
CA GLY A 31 -28.47 -58.18 -22.45
C GLY A 31 -27.03 -58.63 -22.68
N SER A 32 -26.16 -57.84 -23.32
CA SER A 32 -24.72 -58.16 -23.39
C SER A 32 -23.98 -57.74 -22.13
N MET A 33 -24.37 -56.62 -21.50
CA MET A 33 -23.77 -56.16 -20.25
C MET A 33 -24.11 -57.08 -19.08
N ASN A 34 -25.35 -57.56 -18.93
CA ASN A 34 -25.69 -58.59 -17.95
C ASN A 34 -25.02 -59.95 -18.25
N ARG A 35 -24.74 -60.28 -19.51
CA ARG A 35 -23.92 -61.46 -19.85
C ARG A 35 -22.45 -61.28 -19.52
N LEU A 36 -21.90 -60.06 -19.61
CA LEU A 36 -20.50 -59.77 -19.27
C LEU A 36 -20.31 -59.64 -17.75
N TRP A 37 -21.24 -58.99 -17.04
CA TRP A 37 -21.31 -59.03 -15.58
C TRP A 37 -21.57 -60.45 -15.07
N GLY A 38 -22.47 -61.19 -15.72
CA GLY A 38 -22.70 -62.61 -15.44
C GLY A 38 -21.45 -63.44 -15.67
N ALA A 39 -20.71 -63.24 -16.77
CA ALA A 39 -19.46 -63.95 -17.04
C ALA A 39 -18.32 -63.58 -16.08
N LEU A 40 -18.18 -62.30 -15.69
CA LEU A 40 -17.16 -61.86 -14.74
C LEU A 40 -17.50 -62.25 -13.30
N ALA A 41 -18.77 -62.20 -12.91
CA ALA A 41 -19.25 -62.75 -11.64
C ALA A 41 -19.09 -64.26 -11.64
N SER A 42 -19.41 -64.96 -12.74
CA SER A 42 -19.15 -66.39 -12.90
C SER A 42 -17.66 -66.72 -12.91
N LEU A 43 -16.76 -65.86 -13.42
CA LEU A 43 -15.32 -66.09 -13.40
C LEU A 43 -14.75 -65.89 -11.99
N ALA A 44 -15.18 -64.83 -11.28
CA ALA A 44 -14.85 -64.62 -9.88
C ALA A 44 -15.41 -65.74 -8.99
N LEU A 45 -16.63 -66.21 -9.28
CA LEU A 45 -17.25 -67.36 -8.63
C LEU A 45 -16.54 -68.67 -9.02
N LEU A 46 -16.07 -68.84 -10.26
CA LEU A 46 -15.29 -70.01 -10.69
C LEU A 46 -13.95 -70.07 -9.97
N VAL A 47 -13.29 -68.91 -9.77
CA VAL A 47 -12.06 -68.80 -8.99
C VAL A 47 -12.33 -69.05 -7.50
N LEU A 48 -13.44 -68.55 -6.95
CA LEU A 48 -13.89 -68.88 -5.58
C LEU A 48 -14.27 -70.36 -5.41
N ILE A 49 -14.77 -71.02 -6.47
CA ILE A 49 -15.10 -72.46 -6.48
C ILE A 49 -13.83 -73.31 -6.72
N LEU A 50 -12.85 -72.82 -7.47
CA LEU A 50 -11.50 -73.40 -7.57
C LEU A 50 -10.69 -73.23 -6.27
N LEU A 51 -11.13 -72.33 -5.38
CA LEU A 51 -10.67 -72.16 -4.00
C LEU A 51 -11.56 -72.90 -2.99
N ALA A 52 -12.54 -73.70 -3.43
CA ALA A 52 -13.11 -74.73 -2.57
C ALA A 52 -11.98 -75.69 -2.13
N PRO A 53 -12.02 -76.25 -0.91
CA PRO A 53 -10.94 -77.06 -0.39
C PRO A 53 -10.63 -78.20 -1.36
N VAL A 54 -9.46 -78.12 -2.00
CA VAL A 54 -8.89 -79.24 -2.75
C VAL A 54 -8.66 -80.33 -1.71
N SER A 55 -9.41 -81.43 -1.81
CA SER A 55 -9.21 -82.57 -0.94
C SER A 55 -7.72 -82.93 -0.94
N PRO A 56 -7.09 -83.14 0.23
CA PRO A 56 -5.68 -83.51 0.27
C PRO A 56 -5.47 -84.72 -0.63
N VAL A 57 -4.42 -84.67 -1.46
CA VAL A 57 -4.07 -85.79 -2.33
C VAL A 57 -3.75 -86.97 -1.42
N SER A 58 -4.70 -87.90 -1.30
CA SER A 58 -4.51 -89.15 -0.61
C SER A 58 -3.34 -89.85 -1.28
N ALA A 59 -2.20 -89.92 -0.60
CA ALA A 59 -1.12 -90.80 -1.00
C ALA A 59 -1.71 -92.21 -1.08
N ALA A 60 -1.66 -92.82 -2.26
CA ALA A 60 -2.19 -94.16 -2.46
C ALA A 60 -1.33 -95.16 -1.69
N ASP A 61 -1.97 -96.17 -1.09
CA ASP A 61 -1.27 -97.29 -0.45
C ASP A 61 -0.33 -97.96 -1.47
N GLY A 62 0.96 -97.71 -1.29
CA GLY A 62 2.05 -98.16 -2.14
C GLY A 62 3.31 -98.33 -1.31
N ASP A 63 4.07 -99.37 -1.62
CA ASP A 63 5.19 -99.92 -0.83
C ASP A 63 6.06 -98.83 -0.15
N ARG A 64 6.09 -98.82 1.19
CA ARG A 64 6.58 -97.69 2.00
C ARG A 64 8.12 -97.61 2.00
N PRO A 65 8.77 -96.64 1.33
CA PRO A 65 10.20 -96.44 1.49
C PRO A 65 10.48 -95.89 2.91
N LYS A 66 11.50 -96.40 3.59
CA LYS A 66 11.96 -95.78 4.85
C LYS A 66 12.75 -94.52 4.50
N GLY A 67 12.50 -93.40 5.18
CA GLY A 67 13.26 -92.17 4.97
C GLY A 67 14.76 -92.40 5.20
N GLU A 68 15.61 -91.93 4.28
CA GLU A 68 17.05 -92.00 4.47
C GLU A 68 17.54 -90.90 5.41
N ALA A 69 18.48 -91.22 6.30
CA ALA A 69 19.12 -90.21 7.14
C ALA A 69 19.99 -89.27 6.29
N LEU A 70 19.87 -87.97 6.53
CA LEU A 70 20.69 -86.92 5.92
C LEU A 70 22.14 -87.12 6.37
N ARG A 71 23.04 -87.46 5.44
CA ARG A 71 24.47 -87.72 5.74
C ARG A 71 25.28 -86.43 5.64
N VAL A 72 25.80 -85.96 6.76
CA VAL A 72 26.69 -84.78 6.82
C VAL A 72 28.13 -85.30 6.85
N VAL A 73 28.81 -85.23 5.70
CA VAL A 73 30.12 -85.91 5.46
C VAL A 73 31.26 -84.92 5.18
N SER A 74 30.96 -83.65 4.95
CA SER A 74 31.95 -82.60 4.70
C SER A 74 31.40 -81.24 5.11
N ASP A 75 32.24 -80.20 5.15
CA ASP A 75 31.79 -78.84 5.48
C ASP A 75 31.10 -78.16 4.28
N GLN A 76 29.97 -78.73 3.84
CA GLN A 76 29.16 -78.12 2.79
C GLN A 76 28.38 -76.93 3.33
N ALA A 77 28.27 -75.88 2.51
CA ALA A 77 27.52 -74.66 2.81
C ALA A 77 26.03 -74.92 3.09
N ARG A 78 25.39 -75.82 2.34
CA ARG A 78 23.95 -76.13 2.45
C ARG A 78 23.67 -77.60 2.21
N TYR A 79 22.90 -78.18 3.13
CA TYR A 79 22.30 -79.49 3.02
C TYR A 79 20.77 -79.34 2.90
N SER A 80 20.23 -79.78 1.76
CA SER A 80 18.77 -79.81 1.57
C SER A 80 18.15 -80.95 2.36
N THR A 81 17.04 -80.69 3.05
CA THR A 81 16.29 -81.73 3.78
C THR A 81 15.17 -82.38 2.95
N ILE A 82 15.00 -81.96 1.70
CA ILE A 82 13.98 -82.49 0.76
C ILE A 82 14.19 -83.99 0.58
N GLY A 83 13.14 -84.79 0.85
CA GLY A 83 13.20 -86.26 0.80
C GLY A 83 13.82 -86.93 2.04
N HIS A 84 14.40 -86.16 2.96
CA HIS A 84 14.93 -86.65 4.24
C HIS A 84 14.02 -86.36 5.44
N LEU A 85 12.97 -85.55 5.24
CA LEU A 85 11.93 -85.29 6.24
C LEU A 85 10.88 -86.40 6.24
N GLU A 86 10.47 -86.80 7.44
CA GLU A 86 9.34 -87.70 7.68
C GLU A 86 8.30 -86.94 8.53
N LEU A 87 7.01 -87.02 8.20
CA LEU A 87 5.92 -86.26 8.83
C LEU A 87 4.95 -87.18 9.57
N LEU A 88 4.43 -86.70 10.70
CA LEU A 88 3.35 -87.30 11.47
C LEU A 88 2.31 -86.21 11.79
N SER A 89 1.05 -86.47 11.48
CA SER A 89 -0.07 -85.60 11.87
C SER A 89 -0.59 -86.00 13.25
N ASP A 90 -0.84 -85.01 14.10
CA ASP A 90 -1.40 -85.10 15.44
C ASP A 90 -2.68 -84.24 15.49
N PRO A 91 -3.84 -84.78 15.07
CA PRO A 91 -5.10 -84.02 14.94
C PRO A 91 -5.60 -83.39 16.25
N ASP A 92 -5.32 -84.05 17.38
CA ASP A 92 -5.74 -83.60 18.71
C ASP A 92 -4.65 -82.78 19.44
N GLY A 93 -3.49 -82.58 18.81
CA GLY A 93 -2.34 -81.83 19.37
C GLY A 93 -1.74 -82.41 20.65
N SER A 94 -2.06 -83.67 20.95
CA SER A 94 -1.90 -84.31 22.27
C SER A 94 -0.59 -85.07 22.45
N LEU A 95 0.16 -85.31 21.35
CA LEU A 95 1.38 -86.09 21.40
C LEU A 95 2.53 -85.24 21.98
N THR A 96 3.26 -85.82 22.93
CA THR A 96 4.49 -85.24 23.50
C THR A 96 5.72 -85.84 22.81
N LEU A 97 6.89 -85.19 22.97
CA LEU A 97 8.16 -85.71 22.45
C LEU A 97 8.44 -87.17 22.89
N GLU A 98 8.04 -87.55 24.11
CA GLU A 98 8.22 -88.92 24.62
C GLU A 98 7.29 -89.91 23.92
N ALA A 99 6.03 -89.54 23.68
CA ALA A 99 5.08 -90.35 22.93
C ALA A 99 5.57 -90.57 21.48
N VAL A 100 5.97 -89.50 20.80
CA VAL A 100 6.47 -89.52 19.41
C VAL A 100 7.78 -90.30 19.25
N ARG A 101 8.60 -90.39 20.31
CA ARG A 101 9.82 -91.23 20.35
C ARG A 101 9.57 -92.69 20.70
N SER A 102 8.39 -93.03 21.23
CA SER A 102 8.05 -94.38 21.66
C SER A 102 8.03 -95.38 20.48
N ALA A 103 8.00 -96.67 20.78
CA ALA A 103 7.88 -97.69 19.74
C ALA A 103 6.53 -97.67 19.01
N ALA A 104 5.47 -97.10 19.62
CA ALA A 104 4.13 -97.08 19.04
C ALA A 104 4.05 -96.20 17.79
N TYR A 105 4.57 -94.97 17.86
CA TYR A 105 4.48 -93.97 16.79
C TYR A 105 5.71 -93.93 15.87
N ARG A 106 6.68 -94.85 16.05
CA ARG A 106 7.96 -94.83 15.32
C ARG A 106 7.78 -95.01 13.81
N ASP A 107 6.86 -95.89 13.43
CA ASP A 107 6.62 -96.34 12.06
C ASP A 107 5.41 -95.63 11.38
N ASP A 108 4.72 -94.74 12.12
CA ASP A 108 3.61 -93.91 11.61
C ASP A 108 4.08 -92.65 10.86
N PHE A 109 5.38 -92.36 10.94
CA PHE A 109 6.02 -91.26 10.21
C PHE A 109 6.10 -91.53 8.70
N VAL A 110 5.43 -90.69 7.92
CA VAL A 110 5.36 -90.78 6.45
C VAL A 110 6.51 -89.98 5.80
N PRO A 111 7.34 -90.57 4.93
CA PRO A 111 8.41 -89.86 4.24
C PRO A 111 7.87 -88.83 3.23
N THR A 112 8.60 -87.73 3.06
CA THR A 112 8.21 -86.64 2.15
C THR A 112 8.65 -86.90 0.70
N THR A 113 7.78 -86.64 -0.27
CA THR A 113 7.99 -86.99 -1.68
C THR A 113 8.70 -85.89 -2.47
N GLY A 114 10.05 -85.85 -2.38
CA GLY A 114 10.94 -85.19 -3.36
C GLY A 114 10.79 -83.67 -3.57
N THR A 115 9.92 -83.01 -2.81
CA THR A 115 9.63 -81.57 -2.84
C THR A 115 9.53 -81.04 -1.42
N THR A 116 9.61 -79.72 -1.23
CA THR A 116 9.36 -79.09 0.06
C THR A 116 7.95 -79.40 0.55
N PRO A 117 7.77 -79.87 1.81
CA PRO A 117 6.44 -80.20 2.31
C PRO A 117 5.59 -78.95 2.51
N ASN A 118 4.45 -78.93 1.83
CA ASN A 118 3.49 -77.84 1.88
C ASN A 118 2.10 -78.44 2.03
N LEU A 119 1.53 -78.32 3.22
CA LEU A 119 0.27 -78.95 3.61
C LEU A 119 -0.92 -77.97 3.47
N GLY A 120 -0.69 -76.74 2.99
CA GLY A 120 -1.72 -75.73 2.90
C GLY A 120 -2.28 -75.39 4.29
N PHE A 121 -3.60 -75.19 4.39
CA PHE A 121 -4.29 -74.88 5.65
C PHE A 121 -4.65 -76.17 6.42
N GLU A 122 -3.62 -76.89 6.84
CA GLU A 122 -3.73 -78.06 7.71
C GLU A 122 -4.04 -77.61 9.15
N ARG A 123 -5.03 -78.24 9.78
CA ARG A 123 -5.47 -77.88 11.16
C ARG A 123 -4.91 -78.81 12.24
N SER A 124 -4.37 -79.97 11.85
CA SER A 124 -3.66 -80.84 12.78
C SER A 124 -2.30 -80.26 13.16
N VAL A 125 -1.84 -80.55 14.39
CA VAL A 125 -0.46 -80.30 14.77
C VAL A 125 0.42 -81.25 13.96
N VAL A 126 1.54 -80.76 13.41
CA VAL A 126 2.42 -81.61 12.59
C VAL A 126 3.79 -81.75 13.23
N TRP A 127 4.22 -83.00 13.34
CA TRP A 127 5.55 -83.40 13.78
C TRP A 127 6.39 -83.78 12.56
N ALA A 128 7.43 -83.00 12.28
CA ALA A 128 8.46 -83.35 11.30
C ALA A 128 9.69 -83.94 11.98
N ARG A 129 10.16 -85.09 11.49
CA ARG A 129 11.36 -85.81 11.97
C ARG A 129 12.44 -85.76 10.90
N LEU A 130 13.63 -85.30 11.29
CA LEU A 130 14.84 -85.31 10.47
C LEU A 130 15.93 -86.11 11.20
N ARG A 131 16.46 -87.15 10.54
CA ARG A 131 17.56 -87.97 11.06
C ARG A 131 18.87 -87.55 10.39
N ILE A 132 19.84 -87.08 11.18
CA ILE A 132 21.14 -86.58 10.71
C ILE A 132 22.22 -87.59 11.09
N ASP A 133 22.84 -88.23 10.10
CA ASP A 133 24.02 -89.08 10.25
C ASP A 133 25.27 -88.20 10.11
N ASN A 134 25.74 -87.63 11.22
CA ASN A 134 26.92 -86.78 11.23
C ASN A 134 28.20 -87.63 11.16
N ARG A 135 29.03 -87.38 10.15
CA ARG A 135 30.34 -88.03 9.93
C ARG A 135 31.50 -87.04 9.93
N LEU A 136 31.28 -85.80 10.38
CA LEU A 136 32.35 -84.82 10.56
C LEU A 136 33.35 -85.28 11.63
N GLU A 137 34.63 -85.00 11.38
CA GLU A 137 35.75 -85.30 12.29
C GLU A 137 35.91 -84.24 13.41
N HIS A 138 35.23 -83.10 13.29
CA HIS A 138 35.34 -81.94 14.18
C HIS A 138 33.94 -81.47 14.60
N PRO A 139 33.79 -80.87 15.80
CA PRO A 139 32.51 -80.30 16.23
C PRO A 139 32.16 -79.09 15.36
N ALA A 140 30.93 -79.04 14.85
CA ALA A 140 30.46 -77.98 13.97
C ALA A 140 29.08 -77.47 14.41
N THR A 141 28.82 -76.18 14.19
CA THR A 141 27.49 -75.58 14.41
C THR A 141 26.86 -75.28 13.06
N TYR A 142 25.76 -75.98 12.77
CA TYR A 142 24.89 -75.69 11.63
C TYR A 142 23.64 -74.96 12.12
N TYR A 143 22.97 -74.26 11.22
CA TYR A 143 21.68 -73.63 11.46
C TYR A 143 20.61 -74.34 10.64
N LEU A 144 19.58 -74.84 11.30
CA LEU A 144 18.37 -75.29 10.62
C LEU A 144 17.50 -74.06 10.36
N ASP A 145 17.41 -73.64 9.10
CA ASP A 145 16.59 -72.51 8.67
C ASP A 145 15.21 -73.04 8.24
N LEU A 146 14.17 -72.55 8.92
CA LEU A 146 12.78 -72.73 8.54
C LEU A 146 12.31 -71.41 7.92
N ALA A 147 12.42 -71.34 6.59
CA ALA A 147 12.34 -70.11 5.81
C ALA A 147 10.89 -69.61 5.58
N TYR A 148 10.02 -69.72 6.58
CA TYR A 148 8.63 -69.28 6.53
C TYR A 148 8.26 -68.54 7.84
N PRO A 149 8.03 -67.21 7.82
CA PRO A 149 8.01 -66.40 9.03
C PRO A 149 6.65 -66.32 9.76
N LEU A 150 5.58 -66.85 9.16
CA LEU A 150 4.19 -66.77 9.62
C LEU A 150 3.71 -68.13 10.19
N LEU A 151 4.34 -68.56 11.28
CA LEU A 151 3.96 -69.79 12.00
C LEU A 151 3.63 -69.42 13.44
N ASP A 152 2.40 -69.71 13.88
CA ASP A 152 1.91 -69.31 15.19
C ASP A 152 2.80 -69.86 16.32
N TRP A 153 3.01 -71.19 16.37
CA TRP A 153 3.88 -71.87 17.34
C TRP A 153 4.78 -72.92 16.69
N VAL A 154 6.07 -72.84 17.03
CA VAL A 154 7.14 -73.68 16.48
C VAL A 154 8.01 -74.18 17.64
N SER A 155 8.07 -75.50 17.83
CA SER A 155 8.91 -76.13 18.86
C SER A 155 9.92 -77.09 18.23
N LEU A 156 11.21 -76.83 18.39
CA LEU A 156 12.29 -77.69 17.91
C LEU A 156 12.91 -78.48 19.07
N TYR A 157 12.99 -79.79 18.94
CA TYR A 157 13.65 -80.69 19.88
C TYR A 157 14.81 -81.40 19.18
N ILE A 158 16.04 -81.14 19.63
CA ILE A 158 17.26 -81.75 19.14
C ILE A 158 17.63 -82.87 20.12
N VAL A 159 17.52 -84.12 19.68
CA VAL A 159 17.85 -85.31 20.47
C VAL A 159 19.24 -85.81 20.08
N SER A 160 20.18 -85.74 21.02
CA SER A 160 21.56 -86.20 20.88
C SER A 160 21.92 -87.22 21.97
N SER A 161 23.16 -87.73 21.94
CA SER A 161 23.73 -88.52 23.04
C SER A 161 23.84 -87.75 24.37
N SER A 162 23.94 -86.42 24.31
CA SER A 162 24.20 -85.53 25.44
C SER A 162 22.93 -85.01 26.11
N GLY A 163 21.74 -85.31 25.56
CA GLY A 163 20.46 -84.90 26.10
C GLY A 163 19.46 -84.46 25.02
N VAL A 164 18.46 -83.69 25.44
CA VAL A 164 17.48 -83.05 24.56
C VAL A 164 17.59 -81.54 24.73
N THR A 165 17.90 -80.83 23.65
CA THR A 165 17.81 -79.36 23.59
C THR A 165 16.46 -78.99 22.99
N ALA A 166 15.70 -78.12 23.66
CA ALA A 166 14.40 -77.65 23.19
C ALA A 166 14.43 -76.14 22.93
N TYR A 167 13.83 -75.71 21.83
CA TYR A 167 13.54 -74.30 21.52
C TYR A 167 12.04 -74.15 21.27
N HIS A 168 11.44 -73.10 21.84
CA HIS A 168 10.03 -72.76 21.64
C HIS A 168 9.95 -71.32 21.12
N THR A 169 9.29 -71.13 19.99
CA THR A 169 9.21 -69.82 19.30
C THR A 169 7.96 -69.77 18.41
N GLY A 170 7.79 -68.69 17.65
CA GLY A 170 6.66 -68.49 16.74
C GLY A 170 6.51 -67.02 16.34
N ASP A 171 5.35 -66.67 15.78
CA ASP A 171 4.88 -65.28 15.68
C ASP A 171 3.84 -64.92 16.78
N ARG A 172 3.36 -65.92 17.55
CA ARG A 172 2.59 -65.73 18.79
C ARG A 172 3.47 -65.50 20.02
N GLU A 173 4.72 -65.92 19.95
CA GLU A 173 5.75 -65.65 20.97
C GLU A 173 6.48 -64.33 20.69
N PRO A 174 6.98 -63.59 21.70
CA PRO A 174 7.81 -62.40 21.50
C PRO A 174 9.03 -62.69 20.62
N PHE A 175 9.46 -61.72 19.81
CA PHE A 175 10.59 -61.90 18.88
C PHE A 175 11.89 -62.31 19.59
N SER A 176 12.06 -61.91 20.85
CA SER A 176 13.17 -62.32 21.72
C SER A 176 13.20 -63.81 22.08
N ALA A 177 12.13 -64.57 21.83
CA ALA A 177 12.11 -66.03 21.98
C ALA A 177 12.82 -66.75 20.82
N ARG A 178 13.19 -66.05 19.74
CA ARG A 178 13.92 -66.63 18.60
C ARG A 178 15.40 -66.83 18.98
N PRO A 179 15.98 -68.03 18.80
CA PRO A 179 17.40 -68.29 19.13
C PRO A 179 18.39 -67.43 18.33
N VAL A 180 17.99 -67.02 17.11
CA VAL A 180 18.71 -66.08 16.25
C VAL A 180 17.74 -64.95 15.89
N ALA A 181 18.20 -63.70 16.00
CA ALA A 181 17.40 -62.49 15.75
C ALA A 181 17.15 -62.24 14.25
N ALA A 182 16.47 -63.17 13.58
CA ALA A 182 16.15 -63.15 12.15
C ALA A 182 14.64 -63.13 11.89
N ARG A 183 14.24 -62.72 10.68
CA ARG A 183 12.84 -62.70 10.24
C ARG A 183 12.25 -64.11 10.07
N THR A 184 13.07 -65.09 9.66
CA THR A 184 12.75 -66.53 9.61
C THR A 184 13.21 -67.22 10.90
N PHE A 185 12.87 -68.49 11.08
CA PHE A 185 13.25 -69.25 12.26
C PHE A 185 14.55 -70.03 12.01
N LEU A 186 15.69 -69.49 12.45
CA LEU A 186 16.97 -70.21 12.44
C LEU A 186 17.27 -70.79 13.82
N PHE A 187 17.55 -72.10 13.85
CA PHE A 187 17.88 -72.85 15.07
C PHE A 187 19.31 -73.38 15.04
N PRO A 188 20.17 -73.08 16.04
CA PRO A 188 21.52 -73.62 16.08
C PRO A 188 21.52 -75.09 16.50
N VAL A 189 22.08 -75.93 15.63
CA VAL A 189 22.28 -77.38 15.79
C VAL A 189 23.76 -77.66 15.96
N GLN A 190 24.16 -78.03 17.17
CA GLN A 190 25.53 -78.44 17.48
C GLN A 190 25.74 -79.92 17.13
N LEU A 191 26.61 -80.19 16.17
CA LEU A 191 26.95 -81.55 15.73
C LEU A 191 28.27 -82.00 16.36
N GLN A 192 28.22 -83.04 17.19
CA GLN A 192 29.39 -83.67 17.80
C GLN A 192 30.01 -84.72 16.84
N PRO A 193 31.35 -84.87 16.78
CA PRO A 193 32.01 -85.75 15.81
C PRO A 193 31.47 -87.18 15.81
N SER A 194 31.12 -87.70 14.62
CA SER A 194 30.64 -89.07 14.42
C SER A 194 29.42 -89.50 15.26
N GLN A 195 28.61 -88.56 15.78
CA GLN A 195 27.41 -88.85 16.56
C GLN A 195 26.13 -88.51 15.80
N PRO A 196 25.19 -89.45 15.61
CA PRO A 196 23.93 -89.17 14.96
C PRO A 196 23.03 -88.28 15.84
N VAL A 197 22.30 -87.38 15.20
CA VAL A 197 21.35 -86.47 15.85
C VAL A 197 19.97 -86.65 15.22
N THR A 198 18.93 -86.69 16.02
CA THR A 198 17.54 -86.69 15.51
C THR A 198 16.85 -85.42 15.93
N VAL A 199 16.31 -84.70 14.97
CA VAL A 199 15.58 -83.45 15.17
C VAL A 199 14.09 -83.72 15.00
N TYR A 200 13.29 -83.27 15.96
CA TYR A 200 11.83 -83.26 15.90
C TYR A 200 11.35 -81.82 15.92
N LEU A 201 10.56 -81.42 14.93
CA LEU A 201 9.93 -80.11 14.82
C LEU A 201 8.41 -80.31 14.99
N ARG A 202 7.83 -79.75 16.05
CA ARG A 202 6.37 -79.64 16.23
C ARG A 202 5.94 -78.26 15.75
N VAL A 203 5.07 -78.20 14.75
CA VAL A 203 4.46 -76.96 14.27
C VAL A 203 2.95 -77.01 14.51
N GLU A 204 2.44 -75.93 15.08
CA GLU A 204 1.02 -75.69 15.32
C GLU A 204 0.72 -74.29 14.76
N THR A 205 -0.17 -74.21 13.77
CA THR A 205 -0.47 -72.96 13.05
C THR A 205 -1.90 -72.98 12.53
N VAL A 206 -2.54 -71.83 12.51
CA VAL A 206 -3.84 -71.59 11.87
C VAL A 206 -3.65 -71.03 10.44
N GLY A 207 -2.45 -70.53 10.14
CA GLY A 207 -2.04 -70.13 8.79
C GLY A 207 -1.75 -71.32 7.87
N SER A 208 -1.10 -71.07 6.73
CA SER A 208 -0.65 -72.18 5.88
C SER A 208 0.61 -72.83 6.44
N LEU A 209 0.58 -74.15 6.58
CA LEU A 209 1.71 -74.95 7.03
C LEU A 209 2.63 -75.31 5.85
N ASN A 210 3.76 -74.62 5.80
CA ASN A 210 4.82 -74.82 4.82
C ASN A 210 6.15 -75.05 5.56
N LEU A 211 6.88 -76.10 5.19
CA LEU A 211 8.09 -76.54 5.89
C LEU A 211 9.34 -76.51 4.99
N PRO A 212 9.76 -75.33 4.47
CA PRO A 212 11.01 -75.18 3.76
C PRO A 212 12.17 -75.22 4.76
N LEU A 213 12.69 -76.42 5.01
CA LEU A 213 13.79 -76.69 5.94
C LEU A 213 15.09 -76.94 5.19
N ASP A 214 16.13 -76.19 5.53
CA ASP A 214 17.50 -76.40 5.05
C ASP A 214 18.48 -76.38 6.23
N LEU A 215 19.52 -77.20 6.17
CA LEU A 215 20.60 -77.21 7.16
C LEU A 215 21.80 -76.47 6.56
N LEU A 216 22.08 -75.27 7.08
CA LEU A 216 23.07 -74.33 6.56
C LEU A 216 24.30 -74.28 7.46
N SER A 217 25.51 -74.19 6.90
CA SER A 217 26.70 -73.86 7.69
C SER A 217 26.61 -72.42 8.21
N GLN A 218 27.39 -72.06 9.24
CA GLN A 218 27.35 -70.72 9.82
C GLN A 218 27.53 -69.60 8.77
N ASN A 219 28.53 -69.73 7.88
CA ASN A 219 28.78 -68.73 6.84
C ASN A 219 27.62 -68.65 5.83
N ALA A 220 27.08 -69.80 5.41
CA ALA A 220 25.97 -69.85 4.46
C ALA A 220 24.67 -69.29 5.04
N ALA A 221 24.40 -69.48 6.33
CA ALA A 221 23.26 -68.90 7.02
C ALA A 221 23.34 -67.36 7.06
N PHE A 222 24.51 -66.81 7.39
CA PHE A 222 24.72 -65.35 7.36
C PHE A 222 24.68 -64.78 5.93
N GLU A 223 25.23 -65.48 4.94
CA GLU A 223 25.17 -65.07 3.53
C GLU A 223 23.72 -65.07 3.01
N HIS A 224 22.96 -66.15 3.25
CA HIS A 224 21.54 -66.27 2.87
C HIS A 224 20.71 -65.13 3.48
N LEU A 225 20.82 -64.91 4.79
CA LEU A 225 20.11 -63.84 5.50
C LEU A 225 20.49 -62.45 4.97
N SER A 226 21.77 -62.23 4.64
CA SER A 226 22.26 -60.96 4.09
C SER A 226 21.73 -60.70 2.68
N ILE A 227 21.71 -61.71 1.81
CA ILE A 227 21.18 -61.61 0.44
C ILE A 227 19.68 -61.33 0.48
N GLU A 228 18.90 -62.09 1.25
CA GLU A 228 17.45 -61.85 1.37
C GLU A 228 17.13 -60.47 1.92
N THR A 229 17.83 -60.05 2.99
CA THR A 229 17.64 -58.73 3.60
C THR A 229 18.02 -57.62 2.62
N GLY A 230 19.08 -57.80 1.83
CA GLY A 230 19.49 -56.88 0.76
C GLY A 230 18.45 -56.77 -0.35
N MET A 231 17.88 -57.89 -0.81
CA MET A 231 16.80 -57.91 -1.80
C MET A 231 15.54 -57.20 -1.29
N LEU A 232 15.15 -57.46 -0.03
CA LEU A 232 14.02 -56.78 0.61
C LEU A 232 14.29 -55.28 0.79
N ALA A 233 15.48 -54.89 1.24
CA ALA A 233 15.87 -53.49 1.38
C ALA A 233 15.82 -52.73 0.04
N LEU A 234 16.32 -53.33 -1.04
CA LEU A 234 16.23 -52.76 -2.39
C LEU A 234 14.76 -52.62 -2.85
N TYR A 235 13.94 -53.64 -2.61
CA TYR A 235 12.51 -53.65 -2.94
C TYR A 235 11.73 -52.54 -2.21
N TYR A 236 11.85 -52.46 -0.88
CA TYR A 236 11.19 -51.41 -0.10
C TYR A 236 11.75 -50.02 -0.39
N GLY A 237 13.06 -49.91 -0.65
CA GLY A 237 13.70 -48.66 -1.07
C GLY A 237 13.12 -48.13 -2.39
N ALA A 238 12.95 -49.00 -3.39
CA ALA A 238 12.33 -48.64 -4.67
C ALA A 238 10.86 -48.20 -4.50
N LEU A 239 10.07 -48.91 -3.68
CA LEU A 239 8.68 -48.52 -3.39
C LEU A 239 8.61 -47.20 -2.60
N LEU A 240 9.50 -46.97 -1.64
CA LEU A 240 9.56 -45.72 -0.87
C LEU A 240 9.98 -44.53 -1.74
N MET A 241 10.97 -44.72 -2.63
CA MET A 241 11.35 -43.71 -3.63
C MET A 241 10.16 -43.35 -4.53
N LEU A 242 9.34 -44.34 -4.91
CA LEU A 242 8.12 -44.11 -5.67
C LEU A 242 7.04 -43.38 -4.87
N VAL A 243 6.89 -43.65 -3.56
CA VAL A 243 6.02 -42.86 -2.67
C VAL A 243 6.49 -41.40 -2.63
N ILE A 244 7.78 -41.15 -2.40
CA ILE A 244 8.36 -39.79 -2.35
C ILE A 244 8.14 -39.06 -3.69
N TYR A 245 8.42 -39.72 -4.83
CA TYR A 245 8.18 -39.17 -6.16
C TYR A 245 6.71 -38.77 -6.37
N ASN A 246 5.76 -39.64 -5.99
CA ASN A 246 4.34 -39.37 -6.16
C ASN A 246 3.80 -38.33 -5.18
N LEU A 247 4.33 -38.23 -3.96
CA LEU A 247 4.01 -37.15 -3.02
C LEU A 247 4.53 -35.79 -3.53
N TYR A 248 5.76 -35.76 -4.06
CA TYR A 248 6.31 -34.56 -4.70
C TYR A 248 5.49 -34.13 -5.93
N HIS A 249 5.12 -35.09 -6.80
CA HIS A 249 4.24 -34.85 -7.95
C HIS A 249 2.86 -34.31 -7.50
N ALA A 250 2.27 -34.92 -6.47
CA ALA A 250 0.99 -34.48 -5.90
C ALA A 250 1.06 -33.06 -5.32
N TRP A 251 2.15 -32.71 -4.62
CA TRP A 251 2.35 -31.37 -4.07
C TRP A 251 2.58 -30.33 -5.17
N ARG A 252 3.51 -30.60 -6.11
CA ARG A 252 3.89 -29.66 -7.18
C ARG A 252 2.77 -29.40 -8.19
N LEU A 253 2.00 -30.42 -8.54
CA LEU A 253 0.96 -30.35 -9.59
C LEU A 253 -0.47 -30.34 -9.03
N GLN A 254 -0.62 -30.35 -7.70
CA GLN A 254 -1.91 -30.47 -6.99
C GLN A 254 -2.75 -31.69 -7.44
N ASP A 255 -2.08 -32.73 -7.95
CA ASP A 255 -2.74 -33.91 -8.51
C ASP A 255 -3.15 -34.90 -7.41
N VAL A 256 -4.45 -34.88 -7.10
CA VAL A 256 -5.11 -35.80 -6.16
C VAL A 256 -4.90 -37.27 -6.52
N ASN A 257 -4.64 -37.60 -7.79
CA ASN A 257 -4.41 -38.98 -8.23
C ASN A 257 -3.04 -39.51 -7.79
N ALA A 258 -2.00 -38.68 -7.90
CA ALA A 258 -0.66 -39.00 -7.40
C ALA A 258 -0.66 -39.16 -5.87
N ALA A 259 -1.41 -38.32 -5.14
CA ALA A 259 -1.60 -38.47 -3.69
C ALA A 259 -2.31 -39.80 -3.33
N ASN A 260 -3.39 -40.14 -4.02
CA ASN A 260 -4.11 -41.40 -3.82
C ASN A 260 -3.22 -42.62 -4.15
N TYR A 261 -2.32 -42.51 -5.14
CA TYR A 261 -1.39 -43.57 -5.49
C TYR A 261 -0.28 -43.75 -4.44
N ALA A 262 0.32 -42.66 -3.97
CA ALA A 262 1.29 -42.69 -2.89
C ALA A 262 0.71 -43.32 -1.62
N ALA A 263 -0.54 -42.98 -1.27
CA ALA A 263 -1.25 -43.60 -0.14
C ALA A 263 -1.46 -45.11 -0.36
N PHE A 264 -1.88 -45.54 -1.56
CA PHE A 264 -2.01 -46.96 -1.90
C PHE A 264 -0.69 -47.72 -1.75
N ILE A 265 0.42 -47.20 -2.29
CA ILE A 265 1.74 -47.84 -2.15
C ILE A 265 2.14 -47.91 -0.67
N LEU A 266 1.92 -46.86 0.12
CA LEU A 266 2.26 -46.86 1.55
C LEU A 266 1.47 -47.92 2.34
N GLY A 267 0.17 -48.06 2.08
CA GLY A 267 -0.64 -49.14 2.67
C GLY A 267 -0.17 -50.53 2.23
N TYR A 268 0.23 -50.67 0.96
CA TYR A 268 0.78 -51.92 0.43
C TYR A 268 2.16 -52.26 1.00
N ILE A 269 3.03 -51.27 1.24
CA ILE A 269 4.31 -51.45 1.98
C ILE A 269 4.03 -51.98 3.39
N ALA A 270 3.07 -51.40 4.11
CA ALA A 270 2.71 -51.87 5.46
C ALA A 270 2.21 -53.32 5.46
N PHE A 271 1.38 -53.69 4.48
CA PHE A 271 0.94 -55.07 4.28
C PHE A 271 2.12 -56.01 3.96
N GLN A 272 3.02 -55.64 3.05
CA GLN A 272 4.18 -56.46 2.69
C GLN A 272 5.16 -56.61 3.87
N LEU A 273 5.39 -55.56 4.67
CA LEU A 273 6.21 -55.65 5.88
C LEU A 273 5.62 -56.63 6.91
N ALA A 274 4.29 -56.71 7.01
CA ALA A 274 3.61 -57.74 7.82
C ALA A 274 3.77 -59.14 7.21
N LEU A 275 3.48 -59.31 5.92
CA LEU A 275 3.54 -60.61 5.23
C LEU A 275 4.94 -61.24 5.26
N ASN A 276 6.01 -60.44 5.22
CA ASN A 276 7.40 -60.92 5.22
C ASN A 276 8.03 -61.05 6.63
N GLY A 277 7.27 -60.79 7.70
CA GLY A 277 7.72 -60.83 9.10
C GLY A 277 8.60 -59.66 9.56
N LEU A 278 8.96 -58.73 8.66
CA LEU A 278 9.82 -57.58 8.96
C LEU A 278 9.17 -56.58 9.92
N SER A 279 7.85 -56.42 9.84
CA SER A 279 7.13 -55.52 10.75
C SER A 279 7.25 -55.98 12.22
N PHE A 280 7.22 -57.29 12.45
CA PHE A 280 7.43 -57.89 13.76
C PHE A 280 8.87 -57.71 14.24
N GLN A 281 9.87 -57.93 13.36
CA GLN A 281 11.28 -57.73 13.68
C GLN A 281 11.62 -56.28 14.07
N PHE A 282 11.12 -55.29 13.34
CA PHE A 282 11.60 -53.90 13.44
C PHE A 282 10.67 -52.92 14.16
N PHE A 283 9.34 -53.13 14.14
CA PHE A 283 8.39 -52.13 14.65
C PHE A 283 7.68 -52.55 15.93
N TRP A 284 7.42 -53.84 16.15
CA TRP A 284 6.71 -54.33 17.34
C TRP A 284 7.16 -55.73 17.82
N PRO A 285 8.46 -55.95 18.07
CA PRO A 285 9.01 -57.26 18.47
C PRO A 285 8.43 -57.84 19.77
N ASN A 286 7.91 -56.98 20.65
CA ASN A 286 7.37 -57.36 21.95
C ASN A 286 5.82 -57.44 21.98
N HIS A 287 5.14 -57.30 20.82
CA HIS A 287 3.67 -57.35 20.75
C HIS A 287 3.15 -58.36 19.71
N PRO A 288 3.23 -59.68 20.00
CA PRO A 288 2.78 -60.75 19.09
C PRO A 288 1.31 -60.66 18.66
N TRP A 289 0.43 -60.22 19.57
CA TRP A 289 -0.98 -59.99 19.28
C TRP A 289 -1.18 -58.96 18.17
N TRP A 290 -0.48 -57.81 18.26
CA TRP A 290 -0.55 -56.78 17.24
C TRP A 290 0.12 -57.25 15.93
N ALA A 291 1.24 -57.98 16.00
CA ALA A 291 1.88 -58.53 14.82
C ALA A 291 0.91 -59.34 13.95
N ASN A 292 0.20 -60.27 14.58
CA ASN A 292 -0.81 -61.10 13.93
C ASN A 292 -1.99 -60.28 13.39
N VAL A 293 -2.60 -59.44 14.23
CA VAL A 293 -3.77 -58.61 13.86
C VAL A 293 -3.43 -57.58 12.77
N SER A 294 -2.19 -57.11 12.70
CA SER A 294 -1.75 -56.10 11.72
C SER A 294 -1.81 -56.58 10.27
N LEU A 295 -1.59 -57.88 10.01
CA LEU A 295 -1.57 -58.46 8.66
C LEU A 295 -2.91 -58.30 7.92
N PRO A 296 -4.06 -58.80 8.44
CA PRO A 296 -5.37 -58.57 7.80
C PRO A 296 -5.79 -57.09 7.83
N ILE A 297 -5.41 -56.31 8.85
CA ILE A 297 -5.70 -54.86 8.89
C ILE A 297 -5.01 -54.13 7.73
N PHE A 298 -3.71 -54.30 7.55
CA PHE A 298 -2.99 -53.62 6.47
C PHE A 298 -3.44 -54.11 5.09
N LEU A 299 -3.84 -55.37 4.95
CA LEU A 299 -4.47 -55.86 3.73
C LEU A 299 -5.80 -55.12 3.43
N CYS A 300 -6.67 -54.96 4.42
CA CYS A 300 -7.91 -54.18 4.29
C CYS A 300 -7.64 -52.68 4.01
N VAL A 301 -6.64 -52.08 4.65
CA VAL A 301 -6.24 -50.67 4.43
C VAL A 301 -5.65 -50.47 3.03
N ALA A 302 -4.73 -51.32 2.60
CA ALA A 302 -4.18 -51.29 1.24
C ALA A 302 -5.30 -51.45 0.19
N TYR A 303 -6.25 -52.36 0.43
CA TYR A 303 -7.42 -52.53 -0.43
C TYR A 303 -8.31 -51.27 -0.48
N LEU A 304 -8.60 -50.62 0.66
CA LEU A 304 -9.39 -49.38 0.71
C LEU A 304 -8.74 -48.24 -0.07
N LEU A 305 -7.42 -48.08 0.08
CA LEU A 305 -6.64 -47.09 -0.65
C LEU A 305 -6.56 -47.43 -2.14
N GLY A 306 -6.50 -48.73 -2.48
CA GLY A 306 -6.67 -49.25 -3.84
C GLY A 306 -8.00 -48.83 -4.45
N VAL A 307 -9.15 -49.12 -3.81
CA VAL A 307 -10.49 -48.69 -4.28
C VAL A 307 -10.54 -47.18 -4.54
N ARG A 308 -9.96 -46.37 -3.65
CA ARG A 308 -9.93 -44.90 -3.78
C ARG A 308 -9.08 -44.47 -4.96
N PHE A 309 -7.87 -45.00 -5.09
CA PHE A 309 -6.97 -44.77 -6.23
C PHE A 309 -7.64 -45.17 -7.55
N SER A 310 -8.17 -46.38 -7.66
CA SER A 310 -8.86 -46.91 -8.83
C SER A 310 -10.01 -46.03 -9.32
N ARG A 311 -10.84 -45.52 -8.40
CA ARG A 311 -11.95 -44.62 -8.77
C ARG A 311 -11.47 -43.27 -9.30
N SER A 312 -10.35 -42.78 -8.77
CA SER A 312 -9.70 -41.49 -9.09
C SER A 312 -8.96 -41.54 -10.43
N ILE A 313 -8.03 -42.50 -10.58
CA ILE A 313 -7.13 -42.58 -11.74
C ILE A 313 -7.87 -42.86 -13.05
N LEU A 314 -8.95 -43.64 -12.99
CA LEU A 314 -9.83 -43.94 -14.13
C LEU A 314 -10.91 -42.87 -14.39
N ASP A 315 -11.02 -41.84 -13.54
CA ASP A 315 -12.10 -40.86 -13.53
C ASP A 315 -13.50 -41.50 -13.69
N THR A 316 -13.77 -42.47 -12.81
CA THR A 316 -14.98 -43.30 -12.90
C THR A 316 -16.27 -42.50 -12.73
N ALA A 317 -16.23 -41.35 -12.04
CA ALA A 317 -17.39 -40.51 -11.77
C ALA A 317 -17.99 -39.95 -13.06
N THR A 318 -17.14 -39.42 -13.95
CA THR A 318 -17.57 -38.83 -15.23
C THR A 318 -17.75 -39.90 -16.32
N LYS A 319 -16.79 -40.83 -16.46
CA LYS A 319 -16.74 -41.78 -17.59
C LYS A 319 -17.67 -42.99 -17.43
N ALA A 320 -17.94 -43.41 -16.19
CA ALA A 320 -18.69 -44.64 -15.91
C ALA A 320 -19.40 -44.63 -14.53
N PRO A 321 -20.44 -43.79 -14.31
CA PRO A 321 -21.08 -43.60 -13.00
C PRO A 321 -21.73 -44.85 -12.38
N GLN A 322 -22.03 -45.89 -13.18
CA GLN A 322 -22.42 -47.21 -12.66
C GLN A 322 -21.23 -47.93 -12.00
N ILE A 323 -20.06 -47.95 -12.67
CA ILE A 323 -18.82 -48.56 -12.14
C ILE A 323 -18.35 -47.79 -10.90
N HIS A 324 -18.47 -46.46 -10.91
CA HIS A 324 -18.16 -45.62 -9.76
C HIS A 324 -18.93 -46.01 -8.49
N ARG A 325 -20.22 -46.38 -8.64
CA ARG A 325 -21.05 -46.89 -7.54
C ARG A 325 -20.62 -48.28 -7.10
N VAL A 326 -20.40 -49.22 -8.03
CA VAL A 326 -19.96 -50.59 -7.70
C VAL A 326 -18.62 -50.59 -6.96
N LEU A 327 -17.59 -49.94 -7.51
CA LEU A 327 -16.30 -49.78 -6.80
C LEU A 327 -16.47 -49.00 -5.49
N GLY A 328 -17.38 -48.02 -5.45
CA GLY A 328 -17.71 -47.27 -4.24
C GLY A 328 -18.40 -48.07 -3.13
N MET A 329 -18.97 -49.25 -3.43
CA MET A 329 -19.54 -50.17 -2.45
C MET A 329 -18.49 -51.11 -1.85
N LEU A 330 -17.43 -51.44 -2.60
CA LEU A 330 -16.36 -52.36 -2.16
C LEU A 330 -15.57 -51.88 -0.93
N ARG A 331 -15.64 -50.59 -0.60
CA ARG A 331 -15.07 -50.06 0.65
C ARG A 331 -15.79 -50.56 1.90
N TRP A 332 -17.07 -50.92 1.83
CA TRP A 332 -17.84 -51.34 3.00
C TRP A 332 -17.35 -52.67 3.61
N PRO A 333 -17.19 -53.77 2.85
CA PRO A 333 -16.64 -55.00 3.41
C PRO A 333 -15.20 -54.81 3.90
N ALA A 334 -14.37 -54.01 3.21
CA ALA A 334 -13.02 -53.71 3.70
C ALA A 334 -12.99 -52.88 4.99
N LEU A 335 -13.93 -51.93 5.18
CA LEU A 335 -14.13 -51.21 6.44
C LEU A 335 -14.68 -52.13 7.55
N ALA A 336 -15.44 -53.18 7.21
CA ALA A 336 -15.90 -54.19 8.16
C ALA A 336 -14.80 -55.21 8.53
N GLY A 337 -13.83 -55.44 7.66
CA GLY A 337 -12.67 -56.31 7.92
C GLY A 337 -11.74 -55.80 9.00
N ILE A 338 -11.60 -54.47 9.15
CA ILE A 338 -10.75 -53.86 10.18
C ILE A 338 -11.25 -54.15 11.62
N PRO A 339 -12.51 -53.88 12.01
CA PRO A 339 -13.01 -54.27 13.33
C PRO A 339 -13.14 -55.79 13.49
N LEU A 340 -13.37 -56.54 12.42
CA LEU A 340 -13.32 -58.01 12.45
C LEU A 340 -11.92 -58.53 12.81
N ALA A 341 -10.86 -57.88 12.33
CA ALA A 341 -9.48 -58.21 12.70
C ALA A 341 -9.09 -57.74 14.11
N LEU A 342 -9.59 -56.58 14.56
CA LEU A 342 -9.29 -56.03 15.89
C LEU A 342 -10.00 -56.77 17.03
N PHE A 343 -11.24 -57.20 16.82
CA PHE A 343 -12.13 -57.70 17.88
C PHE A 343 -12.72 -59.09 17.61
N GLY A 344 -12.58 -59.63 16.40
CA GLY A 344 -13.10 -60.95 16.01
C GLY A 344 -12.03 -62.04 16.01
N PRO A 345 -12.43 -63.30 15.71
CA PRO A 345 -11.48 -64.42 15.57
C PRO A 345 -10.53 -64.21 14.39
N TYR A 346 -9.23 -64.38 14.64
CA TYR A 346 -8.18 -64.27 13.62
C TYR A 346 -8.44 -65.18 12.41
N ASP A 347 -8.88 -66.42 12.70
CA ASP A 347 -9.19 -67.50 11.77
C ASP A 347 -10.32 -67.14 10.79
N LEU A 348 -11.14 -66.13 11.13
CA LEU A 348 -12.18 -65.57 10.27
C LEU A 348 -11.69 -64.27 9.59
N ALA A 349 -10.94 -63.45 10.32
CA ALA A 349 -10.44 -62.15 9.84
C ALA A 349 -9.45 -62.29 8.67
N LEU A 350 -8.50 -63.22 8.74
CA LEU A 350 -7.49 -63.40 7.69
C LEU A 350 -8.10 -63.93 6.37
N PRO A 351 -8.91 -65.01 6.35
CA PRO A 351 -9.59 -65.44 5.12
C PRO A 351 -10.55 -64.39 4.56
N PHE A 352 -11.23 -63.62 5.43
CA PHE A 352 -12.07 -62.49 4.98
C PHE A 352 -11.24 -61.41 4.25
N ALA A 353 -10.10 -61.01 4.82
CA ALA A 353 -9.22 -60.02 4.19
C ALA A 353 -8.62 -60.54 2.87
N VAL A 354 -8.26 -61.82 2.79
CA VAL A 354 -7.79 -62.47 1.55
C VAL A 354 -8.91 -62.54 0.49
N ALA A 355 -10.16 -62.83 0.89
CA ALA A 355 -11.31 -62.85 -0.02
C ALA A 355 -11.55 -61.49 -0.72
N LEU A 356 -11.26 -60.38 -0.05
CA LEU A 356 -11.32 -59.04 -0.67
C LEU A 356 -10.37 -58.91 -1.87
N VAL A 357 -9.18 -59.51 -1.82
CA VAL A 357 -8.18 -59.41 -2.90
C VAL A 357 -8.73 -59.96 -4.22
N PHE A 358 -9.52 -61.04 -4.19
CA PHE A 358 -10.14 -61.60 -5.41
C PHE A 358 -11.16 -60.66 -6.07
N THR A 359 -11.76 -59.72 -5.32
CA THR A 359 -12.65 -58.71 -5.90
C THR A 359 -11.92 -57.65 -6.74
N VAL A 360 -10.58 -57.63 -6.74
CA VAL A 360 -9.75 -56.78 -7.64
C VAL A 360 -9.97 -57.10 -9.12
N VAL A 361 -10.56 -58.26 -9.46
CA VAL A 361 -11.08 -58.52 -10.83
C VAL A 361 -12.03 -57.40 -11.29
N LEU A 362 -12.80 -56.80 -10.38
CA LEU A 362 -13.69 -55.67 -10.69
C LEU A 362 -12.92 -54.39 -11.04
N PHE A 363 -11.70 -54.22 -10.51
CA PHE A 363 -10.83 -53.09 -10.84
C PHE A 363 -10.30 -53.25 -12.28
N ILE A 364 -9.90 -54.48 -12.65
CA ILE A 364 -9.46 -54.82 -14.01
C ILE A 364 -10.61 -54.62 -15.00
N ALA A 365 -11.81 -55.13 -14.68
CA ALA A 365 -13.01 -54.96 -15.50
C ALA A 365 -13.39 -53.48 -15.68
N ALA A 366 -13.27 -52.66 -14.62
CA ALA A 366 -13.46 -51.21 -14.70
C ALA A 366 -12.46 -50.55 -15.66
N GLY A 367 -11.16 -50.87 -15.53
CA GLY A 367 -10.12 -50.37 -16.42
C GLY A 367 -10.35 -50.79 -17.88
N PHE A 368 -10.68 -52.06 -18.12
CA PHE A 368 -10.94 -52.56 -19.47
C PHE A 368 -12.16 -51.88 -20.11
N LYS A 369 -13.28 -51.73 -19.38
CA LYS A 369 -14.47 -51.03 -19.90
C LYS A 369 -14.20 -49.56 -20.22
N ILE A 370 -13.38 -48.86 -19.44
CA ILE A 370 -13.03 -47.45 -19.67
C ILE A 370 -11.96 -47.31 -20.78
N SER A 371 -11.08 -48.30 -20.92
CA SER A 371 -10.14 -48.42 -22.05
C SER A 371 -10.87 -48.57 -23.40
N LEU A 372 -11.95 -49.36 -23.44
CA LEU A 372 -12.83 -49.49 -24.61
C LEU A 372 -13.59 -48.19 -24.96
N GLN A 373 -13.72 -47.24 -24.03
CA GLN A 373 -14.26 -45.90 -24.29
C GLN A 373 -13.20 -44.93 -24.84
N GLY A 374 -11.96 -45.38 -25.08
CA GLY A 374 -10.90 -44.58 -25.69
C GLY A 374 -9.98 -43.84 -24.70
N TYR A 375 -10.20 -43.96 -23.39
CA TYR A 375 -9.33 -43.31 -22.39
C TYR A 375 -7.99 -44.07 -22.27
N ARG A 376 -6.92 -43.53 -22.86
CA ARG A 376 -5.60 -44.17 -22.97
C ARG A 376 -4.99 -44.63 -21.62
N PRO A 377 -5.02 -43.86 -20.52
CA PRO A 377 -4.46 -44.30 -19.24
C PRO A 377 -5.11 -45.56 -18.67
N ALA A 378 -6.38 -45.82 -18.99
CA ALA A 378 -7.07 -47.03 -18.54
C ALA A 378 -6.46 -48.33 -19.09
N ARG A 379 -5.74 -48.27 -20.23
CA ARG A 379 -5.02 -49.43 -20.80
C ARG A 379 -3.90 -49.89 -19.88
N TYR A 380 -2.95 -49.00 -19.61
CA TYR A 380 -1.82 -49.23 -18.71
C TYR A 380 -2.29 -49.62 -17.31
N TYR A 381 -3.29 -48.91 -16.78
CA TYR A 381 -3.94 -49.27 -15.51
C TYR A 381 -4.44 -50.73 -15.52
N SER A 382 -5.21 -51.14 -16.53
CA SER A 382 -5.77 -52.50 -16.59
C SER A 382 -4.69 -53.58 -16.70
N LEU A 383 -3.61 -53.30 -17.42
CA LEU A 383 -2.44 -54.18 -17.52
C LEU A 383 -1.73 -54.32 -16.17
N ALA A 384 -1.47 -53.19 -15.48
CA ALA A 384 -0.80 -53.18 -14.17
C ALA A 384 -1.55 -54.02 -13.14
N TRP A 385 -2.87 -53.85 -13.03
CA TRP A 385 -3.70 -54.64 -12.12
C TRP A 385 -3.83 -56.11 -12.53
N THR A 386 -3.73 -56.43 -13.82
CA THR A 386 -3.70 -57.83 -14.29
C THR A 386 -2.39 -58.52 -13.89
N VAL A 387 -1.24 -57.86 -14.06
CA VAL A 387 0.07 -58.38 -13.62
C VAL A 387 0.09 -58.55 -12.09
N PHE A 388 -0.40 -57.56 -11.35
CA PHE A 388 -0.49 -57.63 -9.89
C PHE A 388 -1.37 -58.80 -9.42
N LEU A 389 -2.61 -58.89 -9.92
CA LEU A 389 -3.53 -59.96 -9.52
C LEU A 389 -3.02 -61.34 -9.93
N GLY A 390 -2.39 -61.46 -11.11
CA GLY A 390 -1.73 -62.69 -11.54
C GLY A 390 -0.62 -63.15 -10.58
N SER A 391 0.21 -62.21 -10.10
CA SER A 391 1.24 -62.53 -9.10
C SER A 391 0.65 -62.98 -7.76
N MET A 392 -0.43 -62.33 -7.29
CA MET A 392 -1.15 -62.74 -6.07
C MET A 392 -1.83 -64.10 -6.23
N PHE A 393 -2.35 -64.41 -7.41
CA PHE A 393 -2.96 -65.72 -7.71
C PHE A 393 -1.91 -66.84 -7.71
N ILE A 394 -0.73 -66.63 -8.32
CA ILE A 394 0.38 -67.60 -8.25
C ILE A 394 0.83 -67.79 -6.80
N TYR A 395 1.00 -66.72 -6.03
CA TYR A 395 1.36 -66.81 -4.61
C TYR A 395 0.31 -67.57 -3.80
N ALA A 396 -0.98 -67.31 -4.02
CA ALA A 396 -2.07 -68.05 -3.38
C ALA A 396 -1.98 -69.55 -3.70
N LEU A 397 -1.78 -69.95 -4.95
CA LEU A 397 -1.59 -71.35 -5.33
C LEU A 397 -0.36 -71.99 -4.65
N THR A 398 0.71 -71.23 -4.40
CA THR A 398 1.84 -71.70 -3.58
C THR A 398 1.44 -71.83 -2.10
N VAL A 399 0.70 -70.89 -1.52
CA VAL A 399 0.22 -70.94 -0.13
C VAL A 399 -0.77 -72.10 0.11
N PHE A 400 -1.57 -72.47 -0.89
CA PHE A 400 -2.49 -73.63 -0.85
C PHE A 400 -1.82 -74.98 -1.17
N GLY A 401 -0.49 -75.03 -1.37
CA GLY A 401 0.23 -76.29 -1.69
C GLY A 401 0.05 -76.82 -3.12
N VAL A 402 -0.65 -76.07 -4.00
CA VAL A 402 -0.86 -76.47 -5.40
C VAL A 402 0.40 -76.26 -6.25
N LEU A 403 1.21 -75.25 -5.91
CA LEU A 403 2.50 -74.99 -6.56
C LEU A 403 3.67 -75.19 -5.59
N PRO A 404 4.78 -75.82 -6.03
CA PRO A 404 5.95 -76.04 -5.19
C PRO A 404 6.68 -74.73 -4.90
N THR A 405 7.32 -74.64 -3.72
CA THR A 405 8.05 -73.44 -3.30
C THR A 405 9.46 -73.43 -3.90
N ASN A 406 9.68 -72.52 -4.84
CA ASN A 406 10.98 -72.21 -5.43
C ASN A 406 11.24 -70.69 -5.40
N PHE A 407 12.44 -70.25 -5.79
CA PHE A 407 12.82 -68.84 -5.84
C PHE A 407 11.77 -67.95 -6.53
N PHE A 408 11.28 -68.34 -7.71
CA PHE A 408 10.30 -67.52 -8.43
C PHE A 408 8.98 -67.40 -7.66
N THR A 409 8.43 -68.49 -7.14
CA THR A 409 7.16 -68.47 -6.38
C THR A 409 7.28 -67.73 -5.04
N THR A 410 8.45 -67.78 -4.39
CA THR A 410 8.70 -67.05 -3.14
C THR A 410 8.71 -65.54 -3.36
N TRP A 411 9.31 -65.07 -4.45
CA TRP A 411 9.46 -63.64 -4.77
C TRP A 411 8.40 -63.09 -5.76
N VAL A 412 7.40 -63.91 -6.14
CA VAL A 412 6.45 -63.58 -7.21
C VAL A 412 5.66 -62.29 -6.93
N THR A 413 5.29 -62.05 -5.67
CA THR A 413 4.50 -60.87 -5.28
C THR A 413 5.31 -59.57 -5.35
N GLN A 414 6.60 -59.65 -5.04
CA GLN A 414 7.55 -58.55 -5.13
C GLN A 414 7.79 -58.19 -6.60
N PHE A 415 8.05 -59.19 -7.46
CA PHE A 415 8.16 -58.97 -8.91
C PHE A 415 6.87 -58.38 -9.52
N GLY A 416 5.71 -58.95 -9.19
CA GLY A 416 4.41 -58.47 -9.71
C GLY A 416 4.09 -57.04 -9.30
N SER A 417 4.39 -56.65 -8.07
CA SER A 417 4.19 -55.27 -7.58
C SER A 417 5.20 -54.26 -8.12
N VAL A 418 6.46 -54.65 -8.37
CA VAL A 418 7.42 -53.78 -9.10
C VAL A 418 6.95 -53.53 -10.53
N TRP A 419 6.50 -54.56 -11.25
CA TRP A 419 5.96 -54.38 -12.60
C TRP A 419 4.66 -53.57 -12.62
N GLN A 420 3.74 -53.80 -11.68
CA GLN A 420 2.57 -52.95 -11.48
C GLN A 420 2.97 -51.48 -11.30
N ALA A 421 3.96 -51.23 -10.44
CA ALA A 421 4.43 -49.90 -10.11
C ALA A 421 5.01 -49.15 -11.31
N VAL A 422 5.83 -49.83 -12.12
CA VAL A 422 6.40 -49.30 -13.38
C VAL A 422 5.29 -48.99 -14.40
N ILE A 423 4.32 -49.89 -14.58
CA ILE A 423 3.21 -49.68 -15.54
C ILE A 423 2.27 -48.55 -15.08
N LEU A 424 2.08 -48.37 -13.77
CA LEU A 424 1.32 -47.23 -13.23
C LEU A 424 2.06 -45.90 -13.35
N ALA A 425 3.41 -45.88 -13.34
CA ALA A 425 4.16 -44.66 -13.65
C ALA A 425 3.88 -44.17 -15.09
N PHE A 426 3.83 -45.07 -16.08
CA PHE A 426 3.39 -44.73 -17.45
C PHE A 426 1.93 -44.25 -17.49
N THR A 427 1.05 -44.82 -16.65
CA THR A 427 -0.36 -44.38 -16.54
C THR A 427 -0.46 -42.91 -16.10
N ILE A 428 0.37 -42.50 -15.14
CA ILE A 428 0.42 -41.11 -14.64
C ILE A 428 0.99 -40.18 -15.71
N SER A 429 2.07 -40.59 -16.40
CA SER A 429 2.67 -39.80 -17.48
C SER A 429 1.72 -39.56 -18.67
N ASP A 430 0.98 -40.58 -19.12
CA ASP A 430 -0.02 -40.46 -20.21
C ASP A 430 -1.20 -39.58 -19.78
N ARG A 431 -1.60 -39.65 -18.50
CA ARG A 431 -2.61 -38.74 -17.93
C ARG A 431 -2.13 -37.29 -17.84
N PHE A 432 -0.87 -37.06 -17.46
CA PHE A 432 -0.28 -35.72 -17.43
C PHE A 432 -0.30 -35.09 -18.83
N TYR A 433 0.15 -35.83 -19.85
CA TYR A 433 0.10 -35.38 -21.24
C TYR A 433 -1.31 -35.01 -21.70
N LEU A 434 -2.31 -35.84 -21.39
CA LEU A 434 -3.72 -35.56 -21.70
C LEU A 434 -4.26 -34.30 -21.00
N LEU A 435 -3.88 -34.05 -19.74
CA LEU A 435 -4.27 -32.83 -19.02
C LEU A 435 -3.59 -31.59 -19.59
N GLU A 436 -2.33 -31.72 -20.03
CA GLU A 436 -1.59 -30.63 -20.67
C GLU A 436 -2.15 -30.31 -22.05
N GLU A 437 -2.52 -31.32 -22.84
CA GLU A 437 -3.21 -31.18 -24.13
C GLU A 437 -4.57 -30.46 -23.96
N GLN A 438 -5.37 -30.85 -22.96
CA GLN A 438 -6.62 -30.17 -22.62
C GLN A 438 -6.39 -28.71 -22.18
N ARG A 439 -5.34 -28.43 -21.40
CA ARG A 439 -5.01 -27.07 -20.95
C ARG A 439 -4.60 -26.18 -22.12
N ARG A 440 -3.77 -26.69 -23.03
CA ARG A 440 -3.37 -26.00 -24.27
C ARG A 440 -4.58 -25.72 -25.16
N ALA A 441 -5.46 -26.71 -25.37
CA ALA A 441 -6.68 -26.52 -26.15
C ALA A 441 -7.60 -25.44 -25.56
N MET A 442 -7.80 -25.43 -24.24
CA MET A 442 -8.55 -24.37 -23.55
C MET A 442 -7.88 -22.99 -23.71
N GLN A 443 -6.55 -22.91 -23.56
CA GLN A 443 -5.81 -21.66 -23.77
C GLN A 443 -5.95 -21.14 -25.20
N THR A 444 -5.87 -21.99 -26.22
CA THR A 444 -6.10 -21.61 -27.61
C THR A 444 -7.53 -21.09 -27.82
N SER A 445 -8.54 -21.78 -27.29
CA SER A 445 -9.94 -21.31 -27.42
C SER A 445 -10.19 -19.99 -26.69
N TYR A 446 -9.51 -19.73 -25.57
CA TYR A 446 -9.59 -18.47 -24.86
C TYR A 446 -8.90 -17.33 -25.61
N ALA A 447 -7.73 -17.60 -26.22
CA ALA A 447 -7.04 -16.63 -27.05
C ALA A 447 -7.89 -16.23 -28.28
N GLN A 448 -8.52 -17.21 -28.95
CA GLN A 448 -9.42 -16.95 -30.07
C GLN A 448 -10.65 -16.13 -29.65
N ALA A 449 -11.30 -16.48 -28.54
CA ALA A 449 -12.45 -15.71 -28.03
C ALA A 449 -12.07 -14.28 -27.60
N LEU A 450 -10.83 -14.07 -27.12
CA LEU A 450 -10.31 -12.75 -26.80
C LEU A 450 -9.99 -11.93 -28.06
N GLU A 451 -9.47 -12.56 -29.11
CA GLU A 451 -9.21 -11.95 -30.41
C GLU A 451 -10.54 -11.54 -31.09
N GLU A 452 -11.54 -12.43 -31.13
CA GLU A 452 -12.90 -12.13 -31.61
C GLU A 452 -13.54 -10.96 -30.84
N ALA A 453 -13.48 -10.96 -29.51
CA ALA A 453 -14.02 -9.87 -28.69
C ALA A 453 -13.26 -8.55 -28.84
N ASN A 454 -11.96 -8.59 -29.11
CA ASN A 454 -11.14 -7.42 -29.39
C ASN A 454 -11.43 -6.85 -30.79
N ASP A 455 -11.68 -7.70 -31.78
CA ASP A 455 -12.11 -7.28 -33.12
C ASP A 455 -13.52 -6.69 -33.11
N GLU A 456 -14.47 -7.26 -32.36
CA GLU A 456 -15.79 -6.65 -32.12
C GLU A 456 -15.66 -5.29 -31.42
N LEU A 457 -14.80 -5.19 -30.40
CA LEU A 457 -14.52 -3.92 -29.70
C LEU A 457 -13.89 -2.88 -30.64
N ASN A 458 -12.93 -3.27 -31.49
CA ASN A 458 -12.30 -2.37 -32.44
C ASN A 458 -13.26 -1.94 -33.55
N ALA A 459 -14.14 -2.81 -34.02
CA ALA A 459 -15.19 -2.46 -34.97
C ALA A 459 -16.22 -1.50 -34.35
N ALA A 460 -16.68 -1.76 -33.12
CA ALA A 460 -17.58 -0.85 -32.40
C ALA A 460 -16.89 0.49 -32.05
N LYS A 461 -15.58 0.46 -31.79
CA LYS A 461 -14.76 1.65 -31.58
C LYS A 461 -14.63 2.46 -32.87
N ALA A 462 -14.38 1.83 -34.01
CA ALA A 462 -14.35 2.51 -35.31
C ALA A 462 -15.72 3.11 -35.69
N GLU A 463 -16.82 2.38 -35.48
CA GLU A 463 -18.18 2.92 -35.66
C GLU A 463 -18.44 4.13 -34.72
N LEU A 464 -17.91 4.10 -33.50
CA LEU A 464 -17.99 5.21 -32.56
C LEU A 464 -17.08 6.37 -32.96
N GLU A 465 -15.88 6.13 -33.48
CA GLU A 465 -14.94 7.14 -33.99
C GLU A 465 -15.54 7.83 -35.22
N ASP A 466 -16.06 7.09 -36.21
CA ASP A 466 -16.81 7.63 -37.36
C ASP A 466 -18.01 8.45 -36.90
N ARG A 467 -18.83 7.93 -35.96
CA ARG A 467 -19.99 8.65 -35.42
C ARG A 467 -19.57 9.89 -34.62
N VAL A 468 -18.43 9.87 -33.94
CA VAL A 468 -17.87 11.02 -33.24
C VAL A 468 -17.32 12.03 -34.25
N GLU A 469 -16.73 11.61 -35.36
CA GLU A 469 -16.26 12.51 -36.44
C GLU A 469 -17.45 13.15 -37.16
N ASP A 470 -18.44 12.37 -37.62
CA ASP A 470 -19.71 12.86 -38.17
C ASP A 470 -20.40 13.86 -37.23
N ARG A 471 -20.54 13.49 -35.95
CA ARG A 471 -21.14 14.38 -34.94
C ARG A 471 -20.24 15.55 -34.59
N THR A 472 -18.92 15.46 -34.73
CA THR A 472 -18.00 16.59 -34.54
C THR A 472 -18.04 17.51 -35.74
N GLN A 473 -18.21 17.01 -36.97
CA GLN A 473 -18.43 17.83 -38.15
C GLN A 473 -19.81 18.50 -38.08
N GLU A 474 -20.90 17.77 -37.81
CA GLU A 474 -22.24 18.33 -37.62
C GLU A 474 -22.25 19.33 -36.44
N LEU A 475 -21.57 19.03 -35.33
CA LEU A 475 -21.44 19.95 -34.20
C LEU A 475 -20.47 21.10 -34.49
N THR A 476 -19.54 20.97 -35.44
CA THR A 476 -18.64 22.07 -35.88
C THR A 476 -19.33 22.96 -36.88
N GLU A 477 -20.11 22.44 -37.82
CA GLU A 477 -21.00 23.18 -38.71
C GLU A 477 -22.12 23.86 -37.90
N SER A 478 -22.73 23.14 -36.96
CA SER A 478 -23.67 23.72 -36.01
C SER A 478 -22.97 24.71 -35.08
N ASN A 479 -21.72 24.51 -34.64
CA ASN A 479 -20.99 25.52 -33.88
C ASN A 479 -20.46 26.66 -34.74
N THR A 480 -20.20 26.53 -36.04
CA THR A 480 -19.86 27.69 -36.89
C THR A 480 -21.12 28.46 -37.20
N GLN A 481 -22.26 27.82 -37.40
CA GLN A 481 -23.55 28.49 -37.56
C GLN A 481 -24.06 29.11 -36.24
N LEU A 482 -23.93 28.42 -35.10
CA LEU A 482 -24.15 29.00 -33.77
C LEU A 482 -23.05 29.96 -33.36
N ARG A 483 -21.82 29.88 -33.88
CA ARG A 483 -20.82 30.94 -33.73
C ARG A 483 -21.06 32.05 -34.71
N GLU A 484 -21.75 31.92 -35.84
CA GLU A 484 -22.10 33.08 -36.66
C GLU A 484 -23.31 33.77 -36.07
N GLN A 485 -24.33 33.02 -35.66
CA GLN A 485 -25.50 33.56 -34.96
C GLN A 485 -25.15 34.07 -33.56
N LYS A 486 -24.40 33.30 -32.74
CA LYS A 486 -23.85 33.85 -31.50
C LYS A 486 -22.87 34.93 -31.84
N GLU A 487 -21.82 34.80 -32.65
CA GLU A 487 -20.88 35.92 -32.85
C GLU A 487 -21.58 37.18 -33.37
N VAL A 488 -22.67 37.12 -34.14
CA VAL A 488 -23.55 38.28 -34.36
C VAL A 488 -24.24 38.76 -33.06
N LEU A 489 -24.95 37.90 -32.32
CA LEU A 489 -25.56 38.26 -31.02
C LEU A 489 -24.56 38.54 -29.87
N ARG A 490 -23.30 38.12 -29.97
CA ARG A 490 -22.29 37.97 -28.90
C ARG A 490 -21.15 38.96 -29.12
N ILE A 491 -20.85 39.32 -30.38
CA ILE A 491 -20.24 40.61 -30.68
C ILE A 491 -21.19 41.74 -30.29
N ALA A 492 -22.51 41.57 -30.40
CA ALA A 492 -23.44 42.56 -29.87
C ALA A 492 -23.48 42.53 -28.31
N GLU A 493 -23.83 41.39 -27.72
CA GLU A 493 -24.19 41.27 -26.31
C GLU A 493 -22.98 40.99 -25.40
N ARG A 494 -22.05 40.07 -25.72
CA ARG A 494 -20.83 39.91 -24.90
C ARG A 494 -19.82 41.06 -25.09
N LYS A 495 -19.75 41.77 -26.22
CA LYS A 495 -18.94 43.02 -26.23
C LYS A 495 -19.58 44.14 -25.41
N ALA A 496 -20.88 44.10 -25.12
CA ALA A 496 -21.49 45.02 -24.15
C ALA A 496 -21.24 44.52 -22.71
N ASP A 497 -21.68 43.30 -22.41
CA ASP A 497 -21.76 42.78 -21.05
C ASP A 497 -20.44 42.22 -20.51
N ALA A 498 -19.68 41.46 -21.32
CA ALA A 498 -18.38 40.98 -20.88
C ALA A 498 -17.35 42.12 -20.87
N ALA A 499 -17.48 43.13 -21.73
CA ALA A 499 -16.67 44.34 -21.62
C ALA A 499 -16.98 45.11 -20.33
N ASN A 500 -18.25 45.34 -19.97
CA ASN A 500 -18.59 46.07 -18.74
C ASN A 500 -18.24 45.29 -17.46
N ARG A 501 -18.48 43.97 -17.42
CA ARG A 501 -18.11 43.13 -16.25
C ARG A 501 -16.60 43.00 -16.10
N ALA A 502 -15.88 42.66 -17.18
CA ALA A 502 -14.42 42.58 -17.15
C ALA A 502 -13.78 43.95 -16.87
N LYS A 503 -14.31 45.06 -17.39
CA LYS A 503 -13.84 46.42 -17.07
C LYS A 503 -14.07 46.76 -15.60
N SER A 504 -15.16 46.32 -14.99
CA SER A 504 -15.45 46.58 -13.57
C SER A 504 -14.58 45.75 -12.62
N GLU A 505 -14.39 44.46 -12.91
CA GLU A 505 -13.46 43.59 -12.16
C GLU A 505 -12.00 43.99 -12.37
N PHE A 506 -11.61 44.34 -13.61
CA PHE A 506 -10.30 44.90 -13.91
C PHE A 506 -10.05 46.20 -13.14
N LEU A 507 -10.98 47.16 -13.15
CA LEU A 507 -10.80 48.41 -12.39
C LEU A 507 -10.76 48.19 -10.87
N ALA A 508 -11.55 47.25 -10.34
CA ALA A 508 -11.51 46.91 -8.92
C ALA A 508 -10.16 46.28 -8.51
N ASN A 509 -9.68 45.29 -9.27
CA ASN A 509 -8.42 44.59 -9.01
C ASN A 509 -7.21 45.51 -9.26
N MET A 510 -7.17 46.18 -10.42
CA MET A 510 -6.14 47.20 -10.73
C MET A 510 -6.13 48.34 -9.73
N SER A 511 -7.25 48.69 -9.09
CA SER A 511 -7.19 49.67 -8.00
C SER A 511 -6.33 49.17 -6.85
N HIS A 512 -6.50 47.93 -6.39
CA HIS A 512 -5.68 47.39 -5.33
C HIS A 512 -4.21 47.25 -5.78
N GLU A 513 -3.97 46.74 -6.99
CA GLU A 513 -2.62 46.58 -7.55
C GLU A 513 -1.90 47.91 -7.89
N ILE A 514 -2.61 49.01 -8.14
CA ILE A 514 -2.01 50.36 -8.29
C ILE A 514 -1.89 51.05 -6.93
N ARG A 515 -2.86 50.85 -6.03
CA ARG A 515 -2.89 51.47 -4.70
C ARG A 515 -1.69 51.02 -3.86
N THR A 516 -1.35 49.73 -3.86
CA THR A 516 -0.21 49.20 -3.09
C THR A 516 1.14 49.84 -3.46
N PRO A 517 1.61 49.86 -4.72
CA PRO A 517 2.85 50.54 -5.10
C PRO A 517 2.74 52.06 -4.97
N MET A 518 1.60 52.69 -5.28
CA MET A 518 1.42 54.14 -5.07
C MET A 518 1.50 54.53 -3.59
N ASN A 519 0.98 53.68 -2.70
CA ASN A 519 1.09 53.83 -1.25
C ASN A 519 2.56 53.74 -0.79
N ALA A 520 3.31 52.76 -1.29
CA ALA A 520 4.74 52.63 -1.04
C ALA A 520 5.51 53.86 -1.55
N ILE A 521 5.22 54.34 -2.77
CA ILE A 521 5.83 55.55 -3.35
C ILE A 521 5.53 56.79 -2.49
N VAL A 522 4.30 57.00 -2.04
CA VAL A 522 3.97 58.10 -1.11
C VAL A 522 4.70 57.96 0.22
N GLY A 523 4.83 56.74 0.75
CA GLY A 523 5.62 56.44 1.95
C GLY A 523 7.10 56.78 1.78
N PHE A 524 7.72 56.39 0.66
CA PHE A 524 9.11 56.71 0.36
C PHE A 524 9.33 58.20 0.09
N LEU A 525 8.42 58.87 -0.62
CA LEU A 525 8.48 60.34 -0.80
C LEU A 525 8.38 61.08 0.53
N HIS A 526 7.55 60.59 1.47
CA HIS A 526 7.46 61.14 2.81
C HIS A 526 8.76 60.90 3.63
N LEU A 527 9.32 59.69 3.57
CA LEU A 527 10.62 59.38 4.19
C LEU A 527 11.76 60.24 3.62
N LEU A 528 11.71 60.56 2.32
CA LEU A 528 12.64 61.47 1.64
C LEU A 528 12.42 62.93 2.05
N SER A 529 11.19 63.43 2.12
CA SER A 529 10.91 64.84 2.49
C SER A 529 11.35 65.18 3.91
N GLU A 530 11.32 64.20 4.82
CA GLU A 530 11.87 64.32 6.17
C GLU A 530 13.39 64.01 6.28
N SER A 531 14.12 63.93 5.17
CA SER A 531 15.59 63.83 5.15
C SER A 531 16.25 65.21 4.92
N ARG A 532 17.58 65.28 4.99
CA ARG A 532 18.32 66.52 4.66
C ARG A 532 18.39 66.71 3.15
N LEU A 533 17.32 67.27 2.59
CA LEU A 533 17.22 67.67 1.18
C LEU A 533 17.64 69.12 0.95
N GLU A 534 18.30 69.36 -0.19
CA GLU A 534 18.51 70.70 -0.74
C GLU A 534 17.19 71.32 -1.22
N ALA A 535 17.14 72.66 -1.38
CA ALA A 535 15.91 73.37 -1.72
C ALA A 535 15.24 72.88 -3.02
N VAL A 536 16.05 72.55 -4.05
CA VAL A 536 15.56 72.00 -5.32
C VAL A 536 15.05 70.57 -5.16
N GLN A 537 15.74 69.75 -4.38
CA GLN A 537 15.33 68.37 -4.09
C GLN A 537 14.01 68.34 -3.30
N ARG A 538 13.83 69.24 -2.32
CA ARG A 538 12.58 69.38 -1.57
C ARG A 538 11.41 69.78 -2.48
N ASP A 539 11.60 70.76 -3.36
CA ASP A 539 10.56 71.15 -4.33
C ASP A 539 10.18 69.99 -5.28
N TYR A 540 11.13 69.16 -5.70
CA TYR A 540 10.83 67.95 -6.48
C TYR A 540 10.05 66.90 -5.67
N VAL A 541 10.42 66.65 -4.41
CA VAL A 541 9.68 65.72 -3.55
C VAL A 541 8.26 66.25 -3.25
N ASP A 542 8.12 67.54 -2.92
CA ASP A 542 6.81 68.17 -2.68
C ASP A 542 5.90 68.13 -3.94
N LYS A 543 6.49 68.23 -5.14
CA LYS A 543 5.76 68.09 -6.41
C LYS A 543 5.38 66.63 -6.71
N ALA A 544 6.30 65.70 -6.50
CA ALA A 544 6.03 64.27 -6.66
C ALA A 544 4.97 63.78 -5.68
N GLU A 545 5.00 64.22 -4.42
CA GLU A 545 4.04 63.87 -3.39
C GLU A 545 2.64 64.43 -3.72
N ARG A 546 2.56 65.70 -4.15
CA ARG A 546 1.28 66.28 -4.63
C ARG A 546 0.74 65.54 -5.85
N ALA A 547 1.58 65.17 -6.82
CA ALA A 547 1.17 64.40 -7.99
C ALA A 547 0.66 63.00 -7.60
N ALA A 548 1.35 62.30 -6.69
CA ALA A 548 0.96 60.99 -6.20
C ALA A 548 -0.36 61.04 -5.40
N ARG A 549 -0.54 62.03 -4.51
CA ARG A 549 -1.80 62.25 -3.77
C ARG A 549 -2.96 62.60 -4.72
N ALA A 550 -2.72 63.41 -5.75
CA ALA A 550 -3.72 63.72 -6.77
C ALA A 550 -4.13 62.47 -7.56
N LEU A 551 -3.17 61.67 -8.05
CA LEU A 551 -3.42 60.42 -8.76
C LEU A 551 -4.26 59.44 -7.92
N MET A 552 -3.99 59.34 -6.62
CA MET A 552 -4.77 58.54 -5.68
C MET A 552 -6.24 59.02 -5.53
N HIS A 553 -6.51 60.32 -5.67
CA HIS A 553 -7.89 60.83 -5.71
C HIS A 553 -8.57 60.52 -7.04
N LEU A 554 -7.87 60.67 -8.18
CA LEU A 554 -8.40 60.31 -9.50
C LEU A 554 -8.83 58.84 -9.58
N ILE A 555 -8.03 57.95 -9.00
CA ILE A 555 -8.33 56.51 -8.92
C ILE A 555 -9.59 56.26 -8.06
N ARG A 556 -9.75 57.00 -6.95
CA ARG A 556 -10.94 56.88 -6.09
C ARG A 556 -12.22 57.35 -6.79
N ASP A 557 -12.20 58.52 -7.42
CA ASP A 557 -13.35 59.05 -8.18
C ASP A 557 -13.81 58.09 -9.28
N LEU A 558 -12.85 57.47 -9.98
CA LEU A 558 -13.13 56.53 -11.06
C LEU A 558 -13.74 55.20 -10.57
N LEU A 559 -13.40 54.78 -9.36
CA LEU A 559 -13.99 53.61 -8.70
C LEU A 559 -15.38 53.87 -8.15
N ASP A 560 -15.58 55.00 -7.48
CA ASP A 560 -16.90 55.39 -6.99
C ASP A 560 -17.86 55.52 -8.17
N PHE A 561 -17.43 56.15 -9.28
CA PHE A 561 -18.19 56.16 -10.53
C PHE A 561 -18.53 54.73 -11.02
N SER A 562 -17.54 53.83 -11.09
CA SER A 562 -17.75 52.45 -11.56
C SER A 562 -18.64 51.60 -10.64
N LYS A 563 -18.57 51.78 -9.32
CA LYS A 563 -19.44 51.07 -8.36
C LYS A 563 -20.89 51.50 -8.49
N ILE A 564 -21.12 52.80 -8.68
CA ILE A 564 -22.44 53.38 -8.86
C ILE A 564 -23.04 52.96 -10.22
N ASP A 565 -22.25 52.94 -11.30
CA ASP A 565 -22.69 52.52 -12.65
C ASP A 565 -23.24 51.08 -12.70
N VAL A 566 -22.70 50.20 -11.84
CA VAL A 566 -23.06 48.78 -11.74
C VAL A 566 -24.05 48.53 -10.59
N GLY A 567 -24.55 49.58 -9.92
CA GLY A 567 -25.52 49.47 -8.83
C GLY A 567 -24.99 48.77 -7.56
N ARG A 568 -23.66 48.72 -7.36
CA ARG A 568 -22.99 48.09 -6.20
C ARG A 568 -22.56 49.09 -5.12
N LEU A 569 -23.09 50.31 -5.14
CA LEU A 569 -22.90 51.25 -4.04
C LEU A 569 -24.01 51.04 -3.01
N GLU A 570 -23.64 50.57 -1.83
CA GLU A 570 -24.51 50.53 -0.65
C GLU A 570 -24.43 51.89 0.06
N LEU A 571 -25.59 52.42 0.49
CA LEU A 571 -25.71 53.67 1.24
C LEU A 571 -25.81 53.36 2.74
N GLU A 572 -25.06 54.07 3.58
CA GLU A 572 -25.16 53.89 5.03
C GLU A 572 -26.40 54.62 5.59
N ALA A 573 -27.21 53.94 6.40
CA ALA A 573 -28.36 54.56 7.08
C ALA A 573 -27.99 54.85 8.55
N ALA A 574 -27.56 56.08 8.83
CA ALA A 574 -27.17 56.53 10.16
C ALA A 574 -27.90 57.82 10.57
N PRO A 575 -28.23 58.03 11.86
CA PRO A 575 -28.78 59.30 12.34
C PRO A 575 -27.69 60.38 12.38
N PHE A 576 -27.96 61.56 11.79
CA PHE A 576 -27.06 62.72 11.83
C PHE A 576 -27.82 64.05 11.91
N ASP A 577 -27.14 65.10 12.36
CA ASP A 577 -27.64 66.47 12.41
C ASP A 577 -27.36 67.21 11.08
N VAL A 578 -28.40 67.74 10.44
CA VAL A 578 -28.28 68.45 9.16
C VAL A 578 -27.49 69.76 9.31
N GLY A 579 -27.58 70.44 10.46
CA GLY A 579 -26.86 71.68 10.75
C GLY A 579 -25.35 71.46 10.91
N GLU A 580 -24.95 70.35 11.53
CA GLU A 580 -23.53 69.95 11.62
C GLU A 580 -22.96 69.65 10.22
N LEU A 581 -23.65 68.84 9.42
CA LEU A 581 -23.29 68.54 8.03
C LEU A 581 -23.07 69.81 7.17
N VAL A 582 -23.97 70.80 7.28
CA VAL A 582 -23.87 72.07 6.55
C VAL A 582 -22.67 72.89 7.03
N THR A 583 -22.40 72.88 8.33
CA THR A 583 -21.25 73.58 8.93
C THR A 583 -19.93 72.96 8.49
N GLU A 584 -19.80 71.62 8.53
CA GLU A 584 -18.63 70.89 8.02
C GLU A 584 -18.36 71.21 6.54
N ALA A 585 -19.40 71.14 5.69
CA ALA A 585 -19.27 71.37 4.25
C ALA A 585 -18.83 72.82 3.95
N ARG A 586 -19.35 73.80 4.70
CA ARG A 586 -18.93 75.21 4.61
C ARG A 586 -17.46 75.36 5.01
N ASP A 587 -17.06 74.83 6.17
CA ASP A 587 -15.73 75.08 6.75
C ASP A 587 -14.60 74.48 5.93
N LEU A 588 -14.83 73.35 5.26
CA LEU A 588 -13.91 72.75 4.29
C LEU A 588 -13.62 73.65 3.08
N ILE A 589 -14.56 74.53 2.70
CA ILE A 589 -14.47 75.39 1.51
C ILE A 589 -14.15 76.86 1.87
N ALA A 590 -14.41 77.28 3.11
CA ALA A 590 -14.24 78.66 3.58
C ALA A 590 -12.85 79.25 3.32
N LEU A 591 -11.78 78.46 3.47
CA LEU A 591 -10.41 78.93 3.18
C LEU A 591 -10.22 79.23 1.68
N ALA A 592 -10.63 78.30 0.80
CA ALA A 592 -10.50 78.46 -0.65
C ALA A 592 -11.36 79.62 -1.20
N ALA A 593 -12.54 79.85 -0.61
CA ALA A 593 -13.35 81.03 -0.90
C ALA A 593 -12.64 82.33 -0.49
N ARG A 594 -12.08 82.36 0.73
CA ARG A 594 -11.37 83.52 1.29
C ARG A 594 -10.09 83.85 0.54
N GLU A 595 -9.32 82.85 0.09
CA GLU A 595 -8.12 83.04 -0.76
C GLU A 595 -8.46 83.70 -2.10
N LYS A 596 -9.66 83.48 -2.63
CA LYS A 596 -10.19 84.17 -3.82
C LYS A 596 -10.90 85.50 -3.52
N GLY A 597 -11.09 85.86 -2.25
CA GLY A 597 -11.89 87.03 -1.86
C GLY A 597 -13.38 86.92 -2.15
N LEU A 598 -13.92 85.69 -2.21
CA LEU A 598 -15.36 85.44 -2.37
C LEU A 598 -16.08 85.46 -1.02
N GLU A 599 -17.31 85.97 -1.00
CA GLU A 599 -18.18 85.89 0.17
C GLU A 599 -18.95 84.55 0.15
N LEU A 600 -18.77 83.72 1.17
CA LEU A 600 -19.47 82.44 1.32
C LEU A 600 -20.59 82.58 2.36
N ARG A 601 -21.84 82.63 1.91
CA ARG A 601 -23.05 82.77 2.74
C ARG A 601 -23.76 81.44 2.92
N THR A 602 -24.45 81.29 4.05
CA THR A 602 -25.28 80.11 4.36
C THR A 602 -26.63 80.57 4.92
N GLU A 603 -27.71 80.21 4.25
CA GLU A 603 -29.08 80.46 4.68
C GLU A 603 -29.74 79.14 5.09
N GLN A 604 -30.32 79.09 6.29
CA GLN A 604 -30.89 77.87 6.85
C GLN A 604 -32.33 78.12 7.34
N ARG A 605 -33.27 77.25 6.97
CA ARG A 605 -34.68 77.32 7.36
C ARG A 605 -35.15 75.96 7.90
N GLY A 606 -35.63 75.92 9.15
CA GLY A 606 -36.10 74.68 9.78
C GLY A 606 -35.00 73.65 10.11
N VAL A 607 -33.73 74.01 9.95
CA VAL A 607 -32.57 73.11 10.14
C VAL A 607 -32.23 72.89 11.63
N GLU A 608 -32.58 73.83 12.51
CA GLU A 608 -32.27 73.75 13.94
C GLU A 608 -32.94 72.52 14.60
N GLY A 609 -32.12 71.58 15.07
CA GLY A 609 -32.61 70.33 15.66
C GLY A 609 -33.14 69.31 14.63
N CYS A 610 -32.88 69.49 13.34
CA CYS A 610 -33.28 68.55 12.30
C CYS A 610 -32.32 67.35 12.26
N TRP A 611 -32.71 66.27 12.93
CA TRP A 611 -32.03 64.98 12.92
C TRP A 611 -32.71 64.03 11.93
N VAL A 612 -31.93 63.44 11.03
CA VAL A 612 -32.42 62.56 9.96
C VAL A 612 -31.58 61.30 9.84
N VAL A 613 -32.18 60.22 9.32
CA VAL A 613 -31.47 58.98 9.00
C VAL A 613 -31.04 58.96 7.54
N GLY A 614 -29.75 58.79 7.27
CA GLY A 614 -29.19 58.66 5.92
C GLY A 614 -27.66 58.66 5.90
N ASP A 615 -27.08 58.83 4.71
CA ASP A 615 -25.62 58.77 4.52
C ASP A 615 -24.99 60.17 4.60
N GLN A 616 -24.66 60.62 5.81
CA GLN A 616 -24.01 61.93 6.05
C GLN A 616 -22.75 62.11 5.18
N ALA A 617 -21.97 61.05 4.97
CA ALA A 617 -20.72 61.13 4.22
C ALA A 617 -20.97 61.37 2.72
N ARG A 618 -21.98 60.73 2.13
CA ARG A 618 -22.38 60.95 0.72
C ARG A 618 -23.10 62.26 0.51
N LEU A 619 -23.98 62.71 1.43
CA LEU A 619 -24.53 64.07 1.36
C LEU A 619 -23.41 65.13 1.44
N ARG A 620 -22.44 64.96 2.34
CA ARG A 620 -21.27 65.86 2.44
C ARG A 620 -20.44 65.86 1.16
N GLN A 621 -20.25 64.71 0.52
CA GLN A 621 -19.56 64.58 -0.77
C GLN A 621 -20.27 65.37 -1.88
N VAL A 622 -21.60 65.31 -1.96
CA VAL A 622 -22.41 66.11 -2.89
C VAL A 622 -22.25 67.61 -2.62
N LEU A 623 -22.47 68.04 -1.37
CA LEU A 623 -22.38 69.46 -0.98
C LEU A 623 -20.99 70.05 -1.22
N VAL A 624 -19.93 69.38 -0.75
CA VAL A 624 -18.54 69.84 -0.93
C VAL A 624 -18.18 69.93 -2.40
N ASN A 625 -18.62 69.00 -3.25
CA ASN A 625 -18.38 69.09 -4.70
C ASN A 625 -19.13 70.28 -5.33
N LEU A 626 -20.39 70.52 -4.99
CA LEU A 626 -21.15 71.66 -5.52
C LEU A 626 -20.54 73.00 -5.06
N LEU A 627 -20.25 73.14 -3.77
CA LEU A 627 -19.61 74.33 -3.18
C LEU A 627 -18.22 74.59 -3.76
N HIS A 628 -17.40 73.55 -3.91
CA HIS A 628 -16.08 73.66 -4.50
C HIS A 628 -16.18 74.10 -5.97
N ASN A 629 -17.14 73.60 -6.75
CA ASN A 629 -17.37 74.05 -8.12
C ASN A 629 -17.84 75.52 -8.17
N ALA A 630 -18.77 75.93 -7.32
CA ALA A 630 -19.21 77.32 -7.20
C ALA A 630 -18.03 78.27 -6.90
N VAL A 631 -17.22 77.96 -5.89
CA VAL A 631 -16.01 78.73 -5.55
C VAL A 631 -14.96 78.68 -6.66
N LYS A 632 -14.84 77.56 -7.37
CA LYS A 632 -13.89 77.38 -8.49
C LYS A 632 -14.24 78.25 -9.70
N PHE A 633 -15.51 78.30 -10.09
CA PHE A 633 -15.97 78.99 -11.29
C PHE A 633 -16.47 80.42 -11.06
N THR A 634 -16.52 80.88 -9.81
CA THR A 634 -16.70 82.30 -9.47
C THR A 634 -15.34 83.00 -9.37
N PRO A 635 -15.08 84.07 -10.15
CA PRO A 635 -13.84 84.85 -10.05
C PRO A 635 -13.89 85.88 -8.91
N SER A 636 -15.07 86.50 -8.72
CA SER A 636 -15.37 87.55 -7.73
C SER A 636 -16.89 87.60 -7.52
N GLY A 637 -17.36 87.85 -6.29
CA GLY A 637 -18.78 87.88 -5.96
C GLY A 637 -19.10 86.98 -4.77
N GLU A 638 -20.29 86.38 -4.76
CA GLU A 638 -20.77 85.54 -3.65
C GLU A 638 -21.11 84.12 -4.09
N VAL A 639 -21.02 83.20 -3.12
CA VAL A 639 -21.55 81.83 -3.19
C VAL A 639 -22.46 81.65 -1.98
N CYS A 640 -23.71 81.25 -2.21
CA CYS A 640 -24.69 81.01 -1.17
C CYS A 640 -25.11 79.54 -1.13
N LEU A 641 -25.16 78.96 0.06
CA LEU A 641 -25.77 77.67 0.35
C LEU A 641 -27.09 77.89 1.09
N GLU A 642 -28.19 77.60 0.43
CA GLU A 642 -29.54 77.64 0.99
C GLU A 642 -29.95 76.21 1.38
N VAL A 643 -30.42 76.02 2.61
CA VAL A 643 -30.90 74.71 3.10
C VAL A 643 -32.24 74.87 3.83
N ALA A 644 -33.24 74.13 3.39
CA ALA A 644 -34.57 74.09 4.00
C ALA A 644 -34.91 72.67 4.45
N CYS A 645 -35.43 72.54 5.68
CA CYS A 645 -36.03 71.32 6.20
C CYS A 645 -37.52 71.59 6.45
N GLU A 646 -38.39 70.84 5.77
CA GLU A 646 -39.84 70.97 5.87
C GLU A 646 -40.48 69.62 6.23
N PRO A 647 -41.58 69.59 7.01
CA PRO A 647 -42.32 68.34 7.26
C PRO A 647 -42.85 67.75 5.95
N GLY A 648 -42.72 66.44 5.76
CA GLY A 648 -43.33 65.76 4.61
C GLY A 648 -44.86 65.69 4.72
N GLU A 649 -45.55 65.67 3.59
CA GLU A 649 -47.00 65.41 3.55
C GLU A 649 -47.32 63.97 4.00
N GLU A 650 -48.41 63.79 4.75
CA GLU A 650 -48.91 62.47 5.19
C GLU A 650 -49.44 61.67 3.99
N GLY A 651 -48.55 60.92 3.35
CA GLY A 651 -48.90 59.95 2.30
C GLY A 651 -49.65 58.75 2.88
N ALA A 652 -50.92 58.60 2.51
CA ALA A 652 -51.77 57.51 2.98
C ALA A 652 -51.42 56.15 2.32
N GLU A 653 -50.44 55.45 2.88
CA GLU A 653 -50.28 54.00 2.73
C GLU A 653 -50.26 53.32 4.11
N GLU A 654 -51.13 52.32 4.30
CA GLU A 654 -51.29 51.61 5.57
C GLU A 654 -50.04 50.75 5.88
N GLY A 655 -49.15 51.23 6.77
CA GLY A 655 -48.11 50.36 7.35
C GLY A 655 -46.79 50.96 7.84
N ALA A 656 -46.53 52.27 7.73
CA ALA A 656 -45.25 52.86 8.13
C ALA A 656 -45.40 53.97 9.19
N GLU A 657 -45.04 53.69 10.45
CA GLU A 657 -45.11 54.62 11.59
C GLU A 657 -43.94 55.65 11.67
N GLU A 658 -43.32 56.03 10.54
CA GLU A 658 -42.14 56.90 10.54
C GLU A 658 -42.40 58.28 9.90
N SER A 659 -42.29 59.33 10.71
CA SER A 659 -42.38 60.73 10.25
C SER A 659 -41.18 61.08 9.36
N ARG A 660 -41.42 61.61 8.15
CA ARG A 660 -40.38 61.96 7.18
C ARG A 660 -40.22 63.47 7.04
N VAL A 661 -38.98 63.91 6.83
CA VAL A 661 -38.60 65.29 6.54
C VAL A 661 -38.24 65.42 5.06
N ARG A 662 -38.73 66.47 4.41
CA ARG A 662 -38.25 66.91 3.09
C ARG A 662 -37.09 67.88 3.29
N LEU A 663 -35.92 67.49 2.77
CA LEU A 663 -34.70 68.28 2.81
C LEU A 663 -34.45 68.87 1.41
N GLU A 664 -34.43 70.18 1.29
CA GLU A 664 -34.07 70.90 0.06
C GLU A 664 -32.73 71.63 0.26
N MET A 665 -31.80 71.42 -0.66
CA MET A 665 -30.45 71.98 -0.62
C MET A 665 -30.13 72.64 -1.94
N THR A 666 -29.75 73.92 -1.91
CA THR A 666 -29.43 74.71 -3.10
C THR A 666 -28.09 75.44 -2.94
N VAL A 667 -27.18 75.23 -3.90
CA VAL A 667 -25.95 76.01 -4.04
C VAL A 667 -26.10 77.00 -5.18
N ARG A 668 -25.96 78.29 -4.88
CA ARG A 668 -26.04 79.40 -5.83
C ARG A 668 -24.70 80.13 -5.90
N ASP A 669 -24.27 80.49 -7.11
CA ASP A 669 -23.09 81.31 -7.37
C ASP A 669 -23.38 82.48 -8.29
N THR A 670 -22.60 83.56 -8.17
CA THR A 670 -22.57 84.68 -9.11
C THR A 670 -21.42 84.56 -10.11
N GLY A 671 -21.07 83.32 -10.50
CA GLY A 671 -19.92 83.02 -11.33
C GLY A 671 -20.16 83.23 -12.82
N ILE A 672 -19.31 82.62 -13.65
CA ILE A 672 -19.35 82.77 -15.12
C ILE A 672 -20.66 82.27 -15.77
N GLY A 673 -21.48 81.50 -15.05
CA GLY A 673 -22.67 80.83 -15.61
C GLY A 673 -22.33 79.75 -16.64
N ILE A 674 -23.36 79.06 -17.14
CA ILE A 674 -23.22 77.91 -18.04
C ILE A 674 -24.07 78.17 -19.29
N ALA A 675 -23.47 77.99 -20.47
CA ALA A 675 -24.16 78.18 -21.75
C ALA A 675 -25.23 77.09 -21.98
N GLU A 676 -26.35 77.45 -22.63
CA GLU A 676 -27.51 76.57 -22.84
C GLU A 676 -27.15 75.25 -23.53
N GLU A 677 -26.22 75.28 -24.50
CA GLU A 677 -25.72 74.10 -25.20
C GLU A 677 -24.97 73.13 -24.26
N GLN A 678 -24.30 73.65 -23.23
CA GLN A 678 -23.50 72.87 -22.29
C GLN A 678 -24.35 72.27 -21.16
N ARG A 679 -25.49 72.87 -20.80
CA ARG A 679 -26.39 72.38 -19.73
C ARG A 679 -26.85 70.94 -19.96
N LYS A 680 -27.15 70.56 -21.21
CA LYS A 680 -27.59 69.19 -21.59
C LYS A 680 -26.50 68.12 -21.50
N GLY A 681 -25.23 68.52 -21.34
CA GLY A 681 -24.08 67.63 -21.22
C GLY A 681 -23.45 67.59 -19.83
N LEU A 682 -23.75 68.54 -18.94
CA LEU A 682 -22.95 68.80 -17.74
C LEU A 682 -22.87 67.63 -16.75
N PHE A 683 -23.96 66.87 -16.60
CA PHE A 683 -24.00 65.68 -15.72
C PHE A 683 -23.52 64.40 -16.42
N ARG A 684 -23.08 64.45 -17.69
CA ARG A 684 -22.51 63.28 -18.38
C ARG A 684 -21.07 63.04 -17.90
N PRO A 685 -20.68 61.78 -17.63
CA PRO A 685 -19.33 61.45 -17.17
C PRO A 685 -18.25 61.96 -18.10
N PHE A 686 -17.12 62.42 -17.54
CA PHE A 686 -15.95 62.94 -18.27
C PHE A 686 -16.20 64.19 -19.14
N THR A 687 -17.37 64.82 -19.04
CA THR A 687 -17.68 66.02 -19.83
C THR A 687 -17.08 67.26 -19.16
N GLN A 688 -16.34 68.06 -19.93
CA GLN A 688 -15.69 69.29 -19.45
C GLN A 688 -15.99 70.42 -20.43
N ALA A 689 -16.34 71.60 -19.90
CA ALA A 689 -17.03 72.62 -20.66
C ALA A 689 -16.21 73.29 -21.79
N ASP A 690 -14.88 73.39 -21.68
CA ASP A 690 -14.04 73.92 -22.77
C ASP A 690 -12.54 73.58 -22.65
N ALA A 691 -11.84 73.54 -23.79
CA ALA A 691 -10.40 73.28 -23.92
C ALA A 691 -9.53 74.49 -23.45
N SER A 692 -10.13 75.66 -23.33
CA SER A 692 -9.50 76.90 -22.85
C SER A 692 -9.53 77.03 -21.31
N ILE A 693 -10.63 76.62 -20.68
CA ILE A 693 -10.85 76.69 -19.22
C ILE A 693 -10.10 75.55 -18.49
N THR A 694 -10.02 74.37 -19.12
CA THR A 694 -9.36 73.18 -18.57
C THR A 694 -7.90 73.40 -18.20
N ARG A 695 -7.13 74.13 -19.02
CA ARG A 695 -5.71 74.45 -18.75
C ARG A 695 -5.48 75.31 -17.51
N ARG A 696 -6.51 76.03 -17.04
CA ARG A 696 -6.38 77.02 -15.96
C ARG A 696 -6.90 76.52 -14.61
N PHE A 697 -7.80 75.52 -14.60
CA PHE A 697 -8.50 75.10 -13.37
C PHE A 697 -8.66 73.59 -13.13
N GLY A 698 -8.31 72.69 -14.06
CA GLY A 698 -8.08 71.23 -13.86
C GLY A 698 -9.19 70.36 -13.19
N GLY A 699 -9.49 69.17 -13.72
CA GLY A 699 -10.41 68.24 -13.03
C GLY A 699 -10.70 66.96 -13.81
N THR A 700 -11.48 66.06 -13.21
CA THR A 700 -11.92 64.79 -13.82
C THR A 700 -13.15 64.93 -14.72
N GLY A 701 -14.04 65.89 -14.44
CA GLY A 701 -15.38 65.92 -15.03
C GLY A 701 -16.31 64.80 -14.50
N LEU A 702 -15.95 64.16 -13.37
CA LEU A 702 -16.75 63.10 -12.74
C LEU A 702 -17.62 63.61 -11.57
N GLY A 703 -17.18 64.63 -10.84
CA GLY A 703 -17.84 65.09 -9.61
C GLY A 703 -19.35 65.36 -9.73
N LEU A 704 -19.79 66.08 -10.77
CA LEU A 704 -21.22 66.36 -10.99
C LEU A 704 -22.02 65.10 -11.37
N SER A 705 -21.46 64.21 -12.19
CA SER A 705 -22.10 62.95 -12.57
C SER A 705 -22.22 61.97 -11.39
N ILE A 706 -21.22 61.93 -10.50
CA ILE A 706 -21.27 61.19 -9.23
C ILE A 706 -22.34 61.82 -8.32
N SER A 707 -22.38 63.15 -8.21
CA SER A 707 -23.33 63.87 -7.37
C SER A 707 -24.79 63.60 -7.79
N GLN A 708 -25.08 63.64 -9.09
CA GLN A 708 -26.41 63.31 -9.61
C GLN A 708 -26.83 61.89 -9.24
N ARG A 709 -25.94 60.90 -9.42
CA ARG A 709 -26.26 59.50 -9.14
C ARG A 709 -26.40 59.21 -7.65
N LEU A 710 -25.58 59.82 -6.80
CA LEU A 710 -25.74 59.72 -5.34
C LEU A 710 -27.11 60.26 -4.90
N VAL A 711 -27.50 61.45 -5.38
CA VAL A 711 -28.82 62.03 -5.11
C VAL A 711 -29.96 61.11 -5.60
N GLN A 712 -29.82 60.52 -6.80
CA GLN A 712 -30.79 59.56 -7.34
C GLN A 712 -30.89 58.27 -6.51
N GLN A 713 -29.76 57.70 -6.06
CA GLN A 713 -29.78 56.52 -5.18
C GLN A 713 -30.37 56.82 -3.80
N MET A 714 -30.27 58.06 -3.33
CA MET A 714 -30.94 58.55 -2.11
C MET A 714 -32.41 58.95 -2.34
N GLY A 715 -32.97 58.69 -3.53
CA GLY A 715 -34.39 58.93 -3.85
C GLY A 715 -34.73 60.38 -4.22
N GLY A 716 -33.74 61.20 -4.58
CA GLY A 716 -33.92 62.58 -5.00
C GLY A 716 -33.58 62.87 -6.46
N GLU A 717 -33.76 64.11 -6.87
CA GLU A 717 -33.31 64.64 -8.16
C GLU A 717 -32.48 65.92 -7.97
N ILE A 718 -31.49 66.14 -8.84
CA ILE A 718 -30.68 67.37 -8.90
C ILE A 718 -31.02 68.16 -10.16
N ALA A 719 -31.34 69.44 -9.98
CA ALA A 719 -31.69 70.40 -11.02
C ALA A 719 -30.59 71.46 -11.20
N LEU A 720 -30.60 72.13 -12.36
CA LEU A 720 -29.66 73.19 -12.70
C LEU A 720 -30.36 74.34 -13.42
N GLU A 721 -30.35 75.51 -12.80
CA GLU A 721 -30.69 76.79 -13.39
C GLU A 721 -29.41 77.61 -13.58
N SER A 722 -29.14 78.11 -14.78
CA SER A 722 -27.92 78.89 -15.04
C SER A 722 -28.12 79.81 -16.24
N GLN A 723 -27.49 80.97 -16.20
CA GLN A 723 -27.41 81.92 -17.31
C GLN A 723 -25.98 82.41 -17.45
N LEU A 724 -25.45 82.36 -18.67
CA LEU A 724 -24.08 82.76 -18.98
C LEU A 724 -23.84 84.23 -18.60
N GLY A 725 -22.82 84.48 -17.79
CA GLY A 725 -22.46 85.80 -17.26
C GLY A 725 -23.26 86.28 -16.04
N VAL A 726 -24.23 85.49 -15.55
CA VAL A 726 -25.06 85.84 -14.38
C VAL A 726 -24.76 84.94 -13.18
N GLY A 727 -24.49 83.65 -13.42
CA GLY A 727 -24.19 82.66 -12.38
C GLY A 727 -24.98 81.36 -12.55
N SER A 728 -24.89 80.48 -11.57
CA SER A 728 -25.58 79.18 -11.55
C SER A 728 -26.26 78.89 -10.22
N ARG A 729 -27.30 78.05 -10.26
CA ARG A 729 -28.07 77.52 -9.14
C ARG A 729 -28.24 76.02 -9.34
N PHE A 730 -27.64 75.23 -8.46
CA PHE A 730 -27.80 73.78 -8.39
C PHE A 730 -28.66 73.46 -7.17
N SER A 731 -29.83 72.85 -7.37
CA SER A 731 -30.74 72.46 -6.29
C SER A 731 -31.00 70.96 -6.31
N PHE A 732 -31.19 70.35 -5.13
CA PHE A 732 -31.68 68.98 -5.01
C PHE A 732 -32.58 68.84 -3.79
N SER A 733 -33.49 67.86 -3.82
CA SER A 733 -34.33 67.52 -2.68
C SER A 733 -34.35 66.03 -2.37
N LEU A 734 -34.44 65.69 -1.08
CA LEU A 734 -34.42 64.34 -0.53
C LEU A 734 -35.58 64.18 0.48
N SER A 735 -36.12 62.96 0.61
CA SER A 735 -37.08 62.61 1.68
C SER A 735 -36.44 61.61 2.62
N LEU A 736 -36.13 62.03 3.85
CA LEU A 736 -35.40 61.23 4.83
C LEU A 736 -36.27 60.96 6.08
N PRO A 737 -36.17 59.79 6.73
CA PRO A 737 -36.82 59.55 8.02
C PRO A 737 -36.26 60.47 9.11
N MET A 738 -37.12 60.97 9.99
CA MET A 738 -36.73 61.79 11.14
C MET A 738 -36.15 60.90 12.26
N ALA A 739 -35.04 61.32 12.87
CA ALA A 739 -34.45 60.67 14.03
C ALA A 739 -34.73 61.46 15.32
N SER A 740 -34.92 60.77 16.44
CA SER A 740 -35.07 61.42 17.75
C SER A 740 -33.71 61.67 18.40
N PRO A 741 -33.41 62.88 18.90
CA PRO A 741 -32.12 63.20 19.50
C PRO A 741 -32.02 62.70 20.95
N GLN A 742 -31.47 61.50 21.20
CA GLN A 742 -31.02 61.13 22.55
C GLN A 742 -29.95 60.01 22.68
N ALA A 743 -28.96 60.31 23.53
CA ALA A 743 -28.19 59.43 24.42
C ALA A 743 -27.11 58.44 23.90
N GLY A 744 -25.85 58.90 23.92
CA GLY A 744 -24.66 58.14 24.38
C GLY A 744 -24.03 57.11 23.40
N ASN A 745 -22.70 57.02 23.24
CA ASN A 745 -21.63 57.38 24.18
C ASN A 745 -20.42 58.08 23.52
N GLY A 746 -20.15 59.31 23.96
CA GLY A 746 -18.85 59.65 24.52
C GLY A 746 -17.69 59.98 23.55
N GLN A 747 -17.71 61.17 22.96
CA GLN A 747 -16.68 62.21 23.20
C GLN A 747 -17.09 63.54 22.55
N GLY A 748 -17.22 64.60 23.37
CA GLY A 748 -17.44 65.96 22.88
C GLY A 748 -16.19 66.55 22.21
N PRO A 749 -16.30 67.75 21.59
CA PRO A 749 -15.21 68.35 20.84
C PRO A 749 -14.03 68.70 21.75
N VAL A 750 -12.96 67.91 21.65
CA VAL A 750 -11.72 68.15 22.40
C VAL A 750 -11.04 69.41 21.88
N GLU A 751 -10.75 70.34 22.80
CA GLU A 751 -10.08 71.61 22.52
C GLU A 751 -8.76 71.43 21.76
N ARG A 752 -8.43 72.43 20.94
CA ARG A 752 -7.12 72.56 20.29
C ARG A 752 -6.03 72.91 21.31
N VAL A 753 -5.58 71.92 22.08
CA VAL A 753 -4.35 72.01 22.88
C VAL A 753 -3.14 71.82 21.96
N GLY A 754 -2.21 72.78 21.98
CA GLY A 754 -1.18 72.96 20.96
C GLY A 754 -0.03 71.95 20.95
N ASP A 755 0.65 71.90 19.80
CA ASP A 755 1.92 71.19 19.57
C ASP A 755 3.08 71.82 20.38
N GLU A 756 3.44 71.28 21.55
CA GLU A 756 4.67 71.68 22.27
C GLU A 756 5.46 70.50 22.93
N ARG A 757 5.26 69.23 22.52
CA ARG A 757 5.99 68.08 23.10
C ARG A 757 6.64 67.09 22.13
N LEU A 758 6.83 67.45 20.86
CA LEU A 758 7.68 66.69 19.91
C LEU A 758 9.15 67.14 19.99
N ALA A 759 9.75 66.98 21.17
CA ALA A 759 11.14 67.39 21.47
C ALA A 759 12.02 66.21 21.96
N SER A 760 11.83 65.03 21.39
CA SER A 760 12.78 63.92 21.45
C SER A 760 12.95 63.35 20.04
N GLU A 761 14.19 63.27 19.56
CA GLU A 761 14.50 62.82 18.20
C GLU A 761 14.18 61.33 17.96
N ARG A 762 13.90 60.55 19.03
CA ARG A 762 13.52 59.12 18.97
C ARG A 762 12.46 58.79 20.02
N PRO A 763 11.17 59.08 19.77
CA PRO A 763 10.13 58.96 20.79
C PRO A 763 9.70 57.52 21.11
N LEU A 764 10.18 56.51 20.37
CA LEU A 764 9.90 55.08 20.60
C LEU A 764 11.17 54.29 21.01
N GLN A 765 12.20 54.97 21.50
CA GLN A 765 13.53 54.37 21.72
C GLN A 765 13.49 53.15 22.68
N GLY A 766 13.78 51.97 22.15
CA GLY A 766 13.83 50.71 22.91
C GLY A 766 12.51 49.91 22.96
N MET A 767 11.46 50.39 22.30
CA MET A 767 10.18 49.68 22.16
C MET A 767 10.31 48.51 21.16
N ARG A 768 9.93 47.29 21.53
CA ARG A 768 9.89 46.14 20.59
C ARG A 768 8.48 45.95 20.04
N VAL A 769 8.38 45.94 18.72
CA VAL A 769 7.11 45.89 18.01
C VAL A 769 7.08 44.66 17.12
N LEU A 770 6.18 43.71 17.41
CA LEU A 770 5.94 42.56 16.55
C LEU A 770 5.10 43.01 15.34
N VAL A 771 5.63 42.85 14.14
CA VAL A 771 4.98 43.23 12.87
C VAL A 771 4.58 41.95 12.15
N VAL A 772 3.27 41.74 12.00
CA VAL A 772 2.68 40.60 11.31
C VAL A 772 2.05 41.10 10.01
N GLU A 773 2.69 40.79 8.88
CA GLU A 773 2.35 41.26 7.54
C GLU A 773 2.88 40.22 6.55
N ASP A 774 2.10 39.80 5.55
CA ASP A 774 2.50 38.74 4.62
C ASP A 774 3.33 39.25 3.43
N GLN A 775 3.16 40.53 3.04
CA GLN A 775 3.79 41.13 1.88
C GLN A 775 5.16 41.77 2.22
N PRO A 776 6.29 41.27 1.64
CA PRO A 776 7.65 41.74 2.01
C PRO A 776 7.89 43.24 1.86
N LEU A 777 7.33 43.87 0.81
CA LEU A 777 7.49 45.31 0.58
C LEU A 777 6.84 46.16 1.70
N ASN A 778 5.72 45.71 2.26
CA ASN A 778 5.06 46.40 3.37
C ASN A 778 5.82 46.19 4.67
N GLN A 779 6.42 45.00 4.88
CA GLN A 779 7.32 44.72 5.99
C GLN A 779 8.51 45.71 5.99
N GLU A 780 9.15 45.92 4.84
CA GLU A 780 10.28 46.87 4.69
C GLU A 780 9.88 48.32 5.06
N VAL A 781 8.75 48.81 4.54
CA VAL A 781 8.28 50.18 4.81
C VAL A 781 7.91 50.37 6.28
N ILE A 782 7.17 49.43 6.89
CA ILE A 782 6.79 49.49 8.30
C ILE A 782 8.02 49.39 9.20
N ALA A 783 8.96 48.49 8.90
CA ALA A 783 10.21 48.35 9.64
C ALA A 783 11.06 49.63 9.60
N ALA A 784 11.21 50.26 8.43
CA ALA A 784 11.95 51.52 8.29
C ALA A 784 11.31 52.67 9.11
N LEU A 785 9.98 52.78 9.08
CA LEU A 785 9.23 53.79 9.85
C LEU A 785 9.38 53.58 11.38
N LEU A 786 9.37 52.33 11.84
CA LEU A 786 9.55 51.98 13.25
C LEU A 786 10.99 52.22 13.74
N GLN A 787 11.98 51.77 12.96
CA GLN A 787 13.41 51.97 13.27
C GLN A 787 13.77 53.45 13.35
N ARG A 788 13.23 54.27 12.44
CA ARG A 788 13.38 55.74 12.47
C ARG A 788 12.80 56.37 13.75
N GLY A 789 11.69 55.84 14.27
CA GLY A 789 11.13 56.25 15.56
C GLY A 789 11.94 55.80 16.79
N GLY A 790 12.89 54.87 16.62
CA GLY A 790 13.72 54.27 17.69
C GLY A 790 13.24 52.89 18.17
N ALA A 791 12.20 52.33 17.56
CA ALA A 791 11.67 51.01 17.91
C ALA A 791 12.47 49.87 17.24
N GLN A 792 12.39 48.67 17.81
CA GLN A 792 12.94 47.43 17.30
C GLN A 792 11.81 46.57 16.69
N PRO A 793 11.68 46.50 15.35
CA PRO A 793 10.68 45.65 14.72
C PRO A 793 11.11 44.18 14.74
N LEU A 794 10.21 43.31 15.18
CA LEU A 794 10.28 41.85 15.04
C LEU A 794 9.32 41.47 13.91
N ILE A 795 9.83 41.10 12.74
CA ILE A 795 9.00 40.84 11.55
C ILE A 795 8.65 39.35 11.49
N VAL A 796 7.39 39.05 11.23
CA VAL A 796 6.87 37.70 10.97
C VAL A 796 5.86 37.71 9.82
N SER A 797 5.81 36.59 9.10
CA SER A 797 5.08 36.44 7.84
C SER A 797 3.63 35.95 7.96
N SER A 798 3.24 35.48 9.15
CA SER A 798 1.92 34.88 9.41
C SER A 798 1.52 34.94 10.88
N GLY A 799 0.22 34.82 11.15
CA GLY A 799 -0.31 34.68 12.51
C GLY A 799 0.21 33.44 13.26
N ILE A 800 0.53 32.36 12.54
CA ILE A 800 1.13 31.14 13.11
C ILE A 800 2.53 31.44 13.67
N GLU A 801 3.35 32.16 12.89
CA GLU A 801 4.69 32.56 13.29
C GLU A 801 4.65 33.55 14.48
N ALA A 802 3.72 34.51 14.47
CA ALA A 802 3.47 35.41 15.59
C ALA A 802 3.15 34.67 16.90
N LEU A 803 2.28 33.65 16.85
CA LEU A 803 1.93 32.83 18.00
C LEU A 803 3.11 31.96 18.48
N ALA A 804 3.97 31.49 17.59
CA ALA A 804 5.18 30.73 17.96
C ALA A 804 6.17 31.60 18.75
N ARG A 805 6.43 32.83 18.29
CA ARG A 805 7.30 33.83 18.97
C ARG A 805 6.82 34.15 20.38
N LEU A 806 5.52 34.42 20.53
CA LEU A 806 4.92 34.76 21.83
C LEU A 806 4.89 33.56 22.79
N ARG A 807 4.70 32.33 22.29
CA ARG A 807 4.82 31.10 23.09
C ARG A 807 6.25 30.82 23.55
N ALA A 808 7.26 31.19 22.74
CA ALA A 808 8.67 31.15 23.12
C ALA A 808 9.05 32.22 24.18
N ARG A 809 8.08 33.02 24.65
CA ARG A 809 8.27 34.14 25.59
C ARG A 809 9.22 35.22 25.08
N GLU A 810 9.30 35.41 23.76
CA GLU A 810 9.92 36.62 23.22
C GLU A 810 9.17 37.85 23.78
N ALA A 811 9.95 38.80 24.30
CA ALA A 811 9.41 39.95 24.99
C ALA A 811 9.06 41.04 23.97
N VAL A 812 7.76 41.22 23.77
CA VAL A 812 7.13 42.14 22.80
C VAL A 812 6.34 43.19 23.56
N ASP A 813 6.46 44.46 23.17
CA ASP A 813 5.81 45.57 23.89
C ASP A 813 4.49 45.98 23.21
N VAL A 814 4.37 45.87 21.87
CA VAL A 814 3.14 46.07 21.07
C VAL A 814 3.15 45.18 19.82
N VAL A 815 1.98 44.80 19.30
CA VAL A 815 1.81 44.12 18.01
C VAL A 815 1.15 45.04 16.97
N LEU A 816 1.71 45.10 15.77
CA LEU A 816 1.08 45.60 14.55
C LEU A 816 0.67 44.39 13.70
N MET A 817 -0.61 44.28 13.37
CA MET A 817 -1.21 43.08 12.79
C MET A 817 -2.02 43.45 11.55
N ASP A 818 -1.66 42.90 10.38
CA ASP A 818 -2.57 42.93 9.23
C ASP A 818 -3.82 42.07 9.50
N LEU A 819 -4.98 42.53 9.04
CA LEU A 819 -6.23 41.78 9.16
C LEU A 819 -6.37 40.70 8.09
N GLN A 820 -5.77 40.89 6.90
CA GLN A 820 -5.94 40.00 5.75
C GLN A 820 -4.65 39.23 5.47
N MET A 821 -4.50 38.03 6.04
CA MET A 821 -3.33 37.18 5.88
C MET A 821 -3.71 35.73 5.49
N PRO A 822 -2.88 35.01 4.71
CA PRO A 822 -3.07 33.59 4.44
C PRO A 822 -2.97 32.72 5.70
N GLN A 823 -3.60 31.54 5.65
CA GLN A 823 -3.60 30.47 6.68
C GLN A 823 -4.28 30.80 8.01
N MET A 824 -4.15 32.02 8.53
CA MET A 824 -4.77 32.51 9.76
C MET A 824 -4.93 34.02 9.67
N ASP A 825 -6.16 34.52 9.77
CA ASP A 825 -6.42 35.95 9.64
C ASP A 825 -6.04 36.74 10.91
N GLY A 826 -6.02 38.07 10.80
CA GLY A 826 -5.61 38.93 11.92
C GLY A 826 -6.57 38.90 13.12
N TYR A 827 -7.86 38.61 12.89
CA TYR A 827 -8.87 38.52 13.96
C TYR A 827 -8.65 37.22 14.76
N GLU A 828 -8.55 36.08 14.07
CA GLU A 828 -8.25 34.78 14.66
C GLU A 828 -6.89 34.80 15.38
N THR A 829 -5.90 35.47 14.80
CA THR A 829 -4.58 35.66 15.44
C THR A 829 -4.71 36.46 16.74
N ALA A 830 -5.47 37.56 16.75
CA ALA A 830 -5.68 38.38 17.95
C ALA A 830 -6.37 37.61 19.08
N GLU A 831 -7.45 36.87 18.78
CA GLU A 831 -8.12 36.00 19.76
C GLU A 831 -7.17 34.95 20.34
N ARG A 832 -6.36 34.30 19.48
CA ARG A 832 -5.37 33.31 19.92
C ARG A 832 -4.27 33.94 20.79
N ILE A 833 -3.82 35.17 20.50
CA ILE A 833 -2.86 35.91 21.36
C ILE A 833 -3.48 36.20 22.73
N ARG A 834 -4.75 36.61 22.79
CA ARG A 834 -5.45 36.89 24.06
C ARG A 834 -5.56 35.66 24.95
N SER A 835 -5.62 34.46 24.37
CA SER A 835 -5.65 33.19 25.09
C SER A 835 -4.34 32.80 25.79
N ILE A 836 -3.20 33.42 25.44
CA ILE A 836 -1.89 33.06 25.99
C ILE A 836 -1.69 33.71 27.38
N PRO A 837 -1.42 32.93 28.44
CA PRO A 837 -1.14 33.47 29.77
C PRO A 837 0.02 34.47 29.74
N GLY A 838 -0.22 35.68 30.24
CA GLY A 838 0.74 36.80 30.22
C GLY A 838 0.56 37.81 29.08
N TYR A 839 -0.11 37.45 27.98
CA TYR A 839 -0.29 38.34 26.82
C TYR A 839 -1.75 38.83 26.61
N ALA A 840 -2.66 38.48 27.51
CA ALA A 840 -4.06 38.95 27.48
C ALA A 840 -4.21 40.48 27.39
N GLN A 841 -3.26 41.25 27.92
CA GLN A 841 -3.24 42.73 27.90
C GLN A 841 -2.21 43.33 26.93
N LEU A 842 -1.57 42.52 26.07
CA LEU A 842 -0.61 43.02 25.08
C LEU A 842 -1.31 43.95 24.08
N PRO A 843 -0.89 45.20 23.86
CA PRO A 843 -1.57 46.07 22.90
C PRO A 843 -1.39 45.52 21.48
N ILE A 844 -2.51 45.35 20.76
CA ILE A 844 -2.54 44.94 19.35
C ILE A 844 -3.21 46.06 18.56
N ILE A 845 -2.56 46.52 17.49
CA ILE A 845 -3.06 47.54 16.56
C ILE A 845 -3.32 46.86 15.22
N ALA A 846 -4.57 46.94 14.75
CA ALA A 846 -4.94 46.45 13.42
C ALA A 846 -4.36 47.37 12.33
N VAL A 847 -3.91 46.79 11.22
CA VAL A 847 -3.51 47.52 10.02
C VAL A 847 -4.43 47.09 8.89
N THR A 848 -5.23 48.00 8.33
CA THR A 848 -6.33 47.63 7.40
C THR A 848 -6.46 48.57 6.20
N ALA A 849 -6.95 48.04 5.08
CA ALA A 849 -7.27 48.78 3.86
C ALA A 849 -8.56 49.63 3.93
N HIS A 850 -9.37 49.51 4.98
CA HIS A 850 -10.51 50.40 5.27
C HIS A 850 -10.56 50.78 6.76
N ALA A 851 -10.76 52.07 7.05
CA ALA A 851 -10.86 52.60 8.41
C ALA A 851 -12.26 53.17 8.68
N GLY A 852 -13.30 52.45 8.23
CA GLY A 852 -14.70 52.83 8.43
C GLY A 852 -15.20 52.57 9.85
N ALA A 853 -16.33 53.17 10.23
CA ALA A 853 -16.89 53.03 11.58
C ALA A 853 -17.29 51.58 11.91
N SER A 854 -17.82 50.83 10.93
CA SER A 854 -18.13 49.40 11.03
C SER A 854 -16.90 48.55 11.36
N GLU A 855 -15.80 48.76 10.64
CA GLU A 855 -14.57 47.98 10.81
C GLU A 855 -13.85 48.31 12.12
N ARG A 856 -13.91 49.59 12.54
CA ARG A 856 -13.47 50.03 13.87
C ARG A 856 -14.23 49.33 15.00
N LYS A 857 -15.55 49.11 14.87
CA LYS A 857 -16.36 48.38 15.85
C LYS A 857 -15.91 46.92 15.94
N ARG A 858 -15.78 46.23 14.81
CA ARG A 858 -15.29 44.84 14.75
C ARG A 858 -13.88 44.66 15.35
N CYS A 859 -12.97 45.59 15.10
CA CYS A 859 -11.63 45.57 15.71
C CYS A 859 -11.70 45.69 17.24
N LEU A 860 -12.56 46.55 17.78
CA LEU A 860 -12.72 46.70 19.24
C LEU A 860 -13.34 45.44 19.87
N GLU A 861 -14.35 44.85 19.23
CA GLU A 861 -14.99 43.60 19.66
C GLU A 861 -14.00 42.42 19.68
N ALA A 862 -13.08 42.35 18.72
CA ALA A 862 -12.01 41.35 18.65
C ALA A 862 -10.76 41.65 19.53
N GLY A 863 -10.83 42.67 20.41
CA GLY A 863 -9.77 42.95 21.39
C GLY A 863 -8.54 43.72 20.87
N PHE A 864 -8.66 44.43 19.75
CA PHE A 864 -7.66 45.39 19.28
C PHE A 864 -7.74 46.71 20.06
N HIS A 865 -6.58 47.33 20.28
CA HIS A 865 -6.44 48.58 21.05
C HIS A 865 -6.37 49.83 20.16
N GLY A 866 -6.33 49.64 18.84
CA GLY A 866 -6.33 50.67 17.82
C GLY A 866 -6.37 50.05 16.42
N HIS A 867 -6.55 50.91 15.42
CA HIS A 867 -6.41 50.56 14.01
C HIS A 867 -5.61 51.67 13.30
N LEU A 868 -4.94 51.30 12.22
CA LEU A 868 -4.24 52.18 11.30
C LEU A 868 -4.68 51.85 9.87
N ALA A 869 -4.98 52.87 9.08
CA ALA A 869 -5.27 52.70 7.67
C ALA A 869 -3.98 52.41 6.88
N LYS A 870 -4.03 51.54 5.87
CA LYS A 870 -3.01 51.43 4.82
C LYS A 870 -3.27 52.54 3.77
N PRO A 871 -2.30 53.41 3.41
CA PRO A 871 -0.90 53.41 3.82
C PRO A 871 -0.68 53.92 5.25
N VAL A 872 0.24 53.26 5.96
CA VAL A 872 0.61 53.63 7.33
C VAL A 872 1.41 54.93 7.33
N ASP A 873 0.74 56.03 7.66
CA ASP A 873 1.35 57.37 7.80
C ASP A 873 2.29 57.43 9.03
N HIS A 874 3.47 58.03 8.89
CA HIS A 874 4.48 58.07 9.95
C HIS A 874 3.96 58.74 11.22
N ARG A 875 3.25 59.87 11.10
CA ARG A 875 2.74 60.63 12.24
C ARG A 875 1.59 59.90 12.91
N GLN A 876 0.73 59.23 12.15
CA GLN A 876 -0.34 58.39 12.70
C GLN A 876 0.22 57.18 13.44
N LEU A 877 1.20 56.48 12.86
CA LEU A 877 1.90 55.35 13.48
C LEU A 877 2.58 55.76 14.80
N LEU A 878 3.38 56.82 14.79
CA LEU A 878 4.04 57.32 16.00
C LEU A 878 3.02 57.72 17.08
N ARG A 879 1.95 58.45 16.72
CA ARG A 879 0.89 58.84 17.68
C ARG A 879 0.14 57.63 18.25
N ALA A 880 -0.18 56.63 17.41
CA ALA A 880 -0.86 55.41 17.85
C ALA A 880 -0.02 54.60 18.84
N LEU A 881 1.29 54.45 18.56
CA LEU A 881 2.23 53.74 19.43
C LEU A 881 2.50 54.52 20.73
N GLN A 882 2.76 55.84 20.66
CA GLN A 882 2.95 56.70 21.85
C GLN A 882 1.74 56.74 22.77
N ARG A 883 0.52 56.62 22.23
CA ARG A 883 -0.71 56.55 23.04
C ARG A 883 -0.79 55.27 23.87
N LEU A 884 -0.21 54.17 23.36
CA LEU A 884 -0.27 52.83 23.96
C LEU A 884 1.01 52.46 24.74
N TRP A 885 2.12 53.17 24.53
CA TRP A 885 3.41 52.90 25.16
C TRP A 885 3.91 54.09 25.97
N ARG A 886 4.27 53.85 27.24
CA ARG A 886 4.90 54.83 28.12
C ARG A 886 6.30 54.35 28.52
N PRO A 887 7.38 55.12 28.26
CA PRO A 887 8.71 54.78 28.74
C PRO A 887 8.75 54.73 30.27
N ALA A 888 9.06 53.56 30.83
CA ALA A 888 9.24 53.39 32.26
C ALA A 888 10.59 53.98 32.71
N ALA A 889 10.59 55.21 33.20
CA ALA A 889 11.79 55.84 33.75
C ALA A 889 12.21 55.16 35.07
N ARG A 890 13.46 54.65 35.09
CA ARG A 890 14.21 54.17 36.26
C ARG A 890 13.60 53.00 37.05
N ARG A 891 14.09 51.78 36.78
CA ARG A 891 14.54 50.90 37.88
C ARG A 891 16.03 51.17 38.09
N SER A 892 16.38 51.80 39.21
CA SER A 892 17.77 51.97 39.65
C SER A 892 17.88 51.70 41.14
N GLU A 893 18.87 50.89 41.50
CA GLU A 893 19.45 50.65 42.84
C GLU A 893 18.68 49.70 43.79
N GLY A 894 19.40 48.63 44.20
CA GLY A 894 18.97 47.62 45.16
C GLY A 894 19.71 46.27 44.99
N LEU A 895 20.93 46.15 45.56
CA LEU A 895 21.85 44.99 45.63
C LEU A 895 22.49 44.53 44.28
N GLU A 896 23.80 44.72 44.01
CA GLU A 896 25.02 44.03 44.55
C GLU A 896 25.23 42.61 43.98
N ALA A 897 26.40 42.13 43.49
CA ALA A 897 27.73 42.71 43.19
C ALA A 897 28.59 41.77 42.28
N SER A 898 29.72 42.25 41.72
CA SER A 898 30.79 41.50 40.97
C SER A 898 30.41 40.73 39.68
N GLU A 899 31.26 40.58 38.63
CA GLU A 899 32.55 41.21 38.28
C GLU A 899 32.88 41.02 36.77
N GLN A 900 33.64 41.99 36.21
CA GLN A 900 34.58 41.91 35.06
C GLN A 900 34.11 41.51 33.62
N ALA A 901 34.34 42.45 32.69
CA ALA A 901 34.49 42.30 31.23
C ALA A 901 36.00 42.08 30.87
N PRO A 902 36.52 42.11 29.61
CA PRO A 902 35.97 42.55 28.30
C PRO A 902 36.19 41.46 27.18
N ASP A 903 36.28 41.66 25.84
CA ASP A 903 36.23 42.79 24.86
C ASP A 903 35.72 42.21 23.49
N ALA A 904 35.05 42.93 22.57
CA ALA A 904 35.55 43.74 21.42
C ALA A 904 36.17 42.92 20.22
N VAL A 905 36.02 43.26 18.91
CA VAL A 905 35.38 44.41 18.23
C VAL A 905 35.22 44.20 16.70
N SER A 906 34.18 44.78 16.05
CA SER A 906 34.13 45.28 14.63
C SER A 906 34.35 44.33 13.40
N GLN A 907 33.98 44.62 12.13
CA GLN A 907 33.19 45.69 11.46
C GLN A 907 32.73 45.31 10.01
N THR A 908 31.48 45.66 9.66
CA THR A 908 30.91 46.21 8.39
C THR A 908 31.42 45.98 6.94
N ARG A 909 30.42 45.98 6.01
CA ARG A 909 30.36 46.51 4.61
C ARG A 909 30.96 45.66 3.45
N SER A 910 30.59 45.78 2.16
CA SER A 910 29.34 46.20 1.44
C SER A 910 29.52 46.15 -0.10
N LEU A 911 28.43 45.86 -0.84
CA LEU A 911 28.05 46.36 -2.20
C LEU A 911 28.72 45.88 -3.52
N GLU A 912 27.82 45.56 -4.47
CA GLU A 912 27.81 45.83 -5.95
C GLU A 912 28.47 44.91 -7.01
N ALA A 913 27.81 44.86 -8.19
CA ALA A 913 28.04 44.01 -9.39
C ALA A 913 28.73 44.86 -10.52
N PRO A 914 28.64 44.67 -11.88
CA PRO A 914 27.86 43.74 -12.76
C PRO A 914 28.55 43.25 -14.09
N VAL A 915 27.75 42.73 -15.06
CA VAL A 915 27.84 42.83 -16.56
C VAL A 915 28.01 41.54 -17.42
N THR A 916 27.21 41.54 -18.50
CA THR A 916 26.89 40.60 -19.61
C THR A 916 27.98 40.20 -20.62
N ALA A 917 27.79 39.09 -21.37
CA ALA A 917 27.80 39.05 -22.85
C ALA A 917 27.44 37.66 -23.46
N ASP A 918 26.72 37.64 -24.59
CA ASP A 918 26.28 36.45 -25.36
C ASP A 918 27.33 35.88 -26.35
N LEU A 919 27.18 34.62 -26.79
CA LEU A 919 27.10 34.21 -28.21
C LEU A 919 26.85 32.69 -28.44
N GLU A 920 26.36 32.33 -29.63
CA GLU A 920 25.62 31.08 -29.90
C GLU A 920 26.35 30.02 -30.77
N THR A 921 25.85 28.78 -30.74
CA THR A 921 25.94 27.71 -31.80
C THR A 921 27.31 27.06 -32.12
N ARG A 922 27.45 25.79 -32.59
CA ARG A 922 26.49 24.75 -33.04
C ARG A 922 27.11 23.32 -33.07
N THR A 923 26.28 22.30 -32.82
CA THR A 923 26.32 20.89 -33.32
C THR A 923 27.51 19.93 -33.02
N ALA A 924 27.14 18.74 -32.53
CA ALA A 924 27.96 17.52 -32.30
C ALA A 924 28.01 16.63 -33.60
N PRO A 925 28.56 15.37 -33.66
CA PRO A 925 28.65 14.36 -32.59
C PRO A 925 29.91 13.45 -32.50
N GLY A 926 30.11 12.89 -31.29
CA GLY A 926 30.43 11.46 -31.14
C GLY A 926 31.90 11.01 -31.11
N SER A 927 32.54 11.07 -29.94
CA SER A 927 33.45 10.02 -29.47
C SER A 927 33.59 10.03 -27.95
N THR A 928 34.04 8.90 -27.41
CA THR A 928 34.29 8.66 -25.98
C THR A 928 35.39 9.58 -25.43
N GLY A 929 35.06 10.43 -24.46
CA GLY A 929 36.02 11.31 -23.78
C GLY A 929 35.58 11.64 -22.35
N THR A 930 36.48 11.44 -21.39
CA THR A 930 36.29 11.77 -19.98
C THR A 930 36.57 13.27 -19.77
N GLU A 931 35.61 14.14 -20.13
CA GLU A 931 35.75 15.59 -19.96
C GLU A 931 34.48 16.22 -19.38
N LEU A 932 34.55 16.67 -18.12
CA LEU A 932 33.79 17.86 -17.73
C LEU A 932 34.43 19.05 -18.45
N ALA A 933 33.67 19.72 -19.31
CA ALA A 933 34.15 20.93 -19.98
C ALA A 933 34.41 22.07 -18.95
N PRO A 934 35.38 22.97 -19.21
CA PRO A 934 36.02 23.76 -18.16
C PRO A 934 35.23 25.02 -17.78
N GLY A 935 35.18 25.33 -16.48
CA GLY A 935 34.44 26.50 -15.98
C GLY A 935 34.66 26.88 -14.51
N LEU A 936 35.80 26.50 -13.91
CA LEU A 936 36.11 26.83 -12.50
C LEU A 936 37.58 27.25 -12.35
N SER A 937 37.91 28.44 -12.84
CA SER A 937 39.25 29.04 -12.67
C SER A 937 39.22 30.58 -12.64
N ARG A 938 38.43 31.16 -11.71
CA ARG A 938 38.54 32.53 -11.16
C ARG A 938 37.54 32.73 -9.97
N PRO A 939 37.68 33.78 -9.14
CA PRO A 939 37.17 33.78 -7.77
C PRO A 939 35.70 34.20 -7.60
N ASP A 940 35.02 33.52 -6.67
CA ASP A 940 33.81 33.89 -5.90
C ASP A 940 32.82 34.91 -6.46
N ASP A 941 31.92 34.41 -7.31
CA ASP A 941 30.53 34.89 -7.41
C ASP A 941 29.61 34.03 -6.52
N GLY A 942 28.72 34.67 -5.74
CA GLY A 942 27.93 34.02 -4.69
C GLY A 942 27.01 32.86 -5.12
N GLU A 943 26.67 32.77 -6.41
CA GLU A 943 25.85 31.68 -6.96
C GLU A 943 26.61 30.34 -7.04
N THR A 944 27.93 30.39 -7.31
CA THR A 944 28.78 29.19 -7.46
C THR A 944 28.86 28.42 -6.14
N GLY A 945 28.98 29.13 -5.02
CA GLY A 945 28.91 28.54 -3.68
C GLY A 945 27.53 27.93 -3.37
N ALA A 946 26.44 28.51 -3.88
CA ALA A 946 25.10 27.96 -3.72
C ALA A 946 24.85 26.72 -4.59
N HIS A 947 25.52 26.58 -5.74
CA HIS A 947 25.50 25.34 -6.53
C HIS A 947 26.37 24.24 -5.89
N ARG A 948 27.61 24.54 -5.46
CA ARG A 948 28.47 23.59 -4.72
C ARG A 948 27.79 23.06 -3.45
N ARG A 949 27.13 23.91 -2.65
CA ARG A 949 26.33 23.50 -1.46
C ARG A 949 25.11 22.63 -1.80
N ARG A 950 24.61 22.65 -3.05
CA ARG A 950 23.54 21.76 -3.52
C ARG A 950 24.10 20.41 -3.98
N LEU A 951 25.21 20.40 -4.73
CA LEU A 951 25.92 19.18 -5.12
C LEU A 951 26.42 18.39 -3.89
N ARG A 952 26.94 19.07 -2.87
CA ARG A 952 27.33 18.44 -1.60
C ARG A 952 26.14 17.80 -0.87
N ARG A 953 25.03 18.52 -0.72
CA ARG A 953 23.80 17.94 -0.13
C ARG A 953 23.23 16.78 -0.95
N PHE A 954 23.42 16.80 -2.28
CA PHE A 954 23.07 15.66 -3.12
C PHE A 954 23.94 14.44 -2.82
N ALA A 955 25.26 14.60 -2.72
CA ALA A 955 26.15 13.51 -2.32
C ALA A 955 25.80 12.95 -0.92
N GLU A 956 25.53 13.84 0.05
CA GLU A 956 25.17 13.49 1.43
C GLU A 956 23.80 12.76 1.55
N HIS A 957 22.80 13.09 0.73
CA HIS A 957 21.48 12.42 0.77
C HIS A 957 21.36 11.22 -0.18
N PHE A 958 21.88 11.34 -1.40
CA PHE A 958 21.58 10.40 -2.50
C PHE A 958 22.72 9.42 -2.81
N GLY A 959 23.91 9.57 -2.21
CA GLY A 959 25.07 8.73 -2.52
C GLY A 959 24.84 7.22 -2.33
N GLU A 960 24.07 6.81 -1.34
CA GLU A 960 23.74 5.40 -1.06
C GLU A 960 22.51 4.88 -1.81
N HIS A 961 21.75 5.74 -2.51
CA HIS A 961 20.48 5.33 -3.13
C HIS A 961 20.59 4.19 -4.16
N PRO A 962 21.66 4.06 -4.99
CA PRO A 962 21.81 2.91 -5.88
C PRO A 962 21.87 1.57 -5.13
N ALA A 963 22.55 1.53 -3.97
CA ALA A 963 22.61 0.33 -3.14
C ALA A 963 21.26 0.02 -2.47
N MET A 964 20.52 1.06 -2.06
CA MET A 964 19.15 0.93 -1.55
C MET A 964 18.20 0.37 -2.63
N ILE A 965 18.26 0.88 -3.87
CA ILE A 965 17.45 0.39 -5.00
C ILE A 965 17.78 -1.08 -5.29
N ARG A 966 19.06 -1.47 -5.31
CA ARG A 966 19.48 -2.87 -5.45
C ARG A 966 18.89 -3.75 -4.35
N ALA A 967 19.02 -3.35 -3.08
CA ALA A 967 18.47 -4.10 -1.95
C ALA A 967 16.94 -4.25 -2.02
N SER A 968 16.21 -3.21 -2.46
CA SER A 968 14.77 -3.29 -2.69
C SER A 968 14.41 -4.27 -3.82
N LEU A 969 15.20 -4.33 -4.90
CA LEU A 969 14.99 -5.30 -5.98
C LEU A 969 15.30 -6.74 -5.55
N GLU A 970 16.38 -6.95 -4.78
CA GLU A 970 16.73 -8.25 -4.18
C GLU A 970 15.67 -8.73 -3.16
N ALA A 971 15.02 -7.81 -2.45
CA ALA A 971 13.88 -8.08 -1.56
C ALA A 971 12.54 -8.29 -2.30
N GLY A 972 12.46 -8.00 -3.60
CA GLY A 972 11.23 -8.09 -4.41
C GLY A 972 10.31 -6.87 -4.30
N GLU A 973 10.72 -5.80 -3.63
CA GLU A 973 9.95 -4.57 -3.40
C GLU A 973 10.04 -3.60 -4.59
N ARG A 974 9.51 -4.04 -5.74
CA ARG A 974 9.64 -3.35 -7.03
C ARG A 974 9.11 -1.91 -7.02
N THR A 975 7.98 -1.63 -6.35
CA THR A 975 7.40 -0.28 -6.30
C THR A 975 8.32 0.72 -5.59
N ALA A 976 8.94 0.31 -4.47
CA ALA A 976 9.90 1.14 -3.74
C ALA A 976 11.17 1.40 -4.57
N ALA A 977 11.64 0.39 -5.32
CA ALA A 977 12.76 0.54 -6.26
C ALA A 977 12.44 1.55 -7.38
N THR A 978 11.25 1.47 -7.98
CA THR A 978 10.79 2.42 -9.03
C THR A 978 10.66 3.85 -8.48
N GLU A 979 10.03 4.06 -7.33
CA GLU A 979 9.86 5.39 -6.72
C GLU A 979 11.20 6.04 -6.33
N ALA A 980 12.15 5.25 -5.79
CA ALA A 980 13.49 5.73 -5.46
C ALA A 980 14.32 6.05 -6.71
N ALA A 981 14.20 5.25 -7.78
CA ALA A 981 14.83 5.53 -9.07
C ALA A 981 14.26 6.80 -9.72
N HIS A 982 12.93 6.97 -9.73
CA HIS A 982 12.25 8.16 -10.25
C HIS A 982 12.67 9.44 -9.51
N THR A 983 12.69 9.39 -8.17
CA THR A 983 13.11 10.51 -7.32
C THR A 983 14.57 10.90 -7.58
N LEU A 984 15.45 9.91 -7.65
CA LEU A 984 16.86 10.12 -7.97
C LEU A 984 17.05 10.71 -9.37
N ALA A 985 16.27 10.27 -10.36
CA ALA A 985 16.31 10.79 -11.72
C ALA A 985 15.95 12.29 -11.77
N GLY A 986 14.86 12.69 -11.10
CA GLY A 986 14.43 14.09 -11.02
C GLY A 986 15.49 15.00 -10.41
N VAL A 987 15.96 14.67 -9.20
CA VAL A 987 16.92 15.50 -8.46
C VAL A 987 18.27 15.60 -9.18
N ALA A 988 18.80 14.49 -9.72
CA ALA A 988 20.07 14.49 -10.44
C ALA A 988 20.03 15.38 -11.70
N LEU A 989 18.90 15.43 -12.42
CA LEU A 989 18.75 16.27 -13.61
C LEU A 989 18.61 17.75 -13.27
N THR A 990 17.83 18.10 -12.24
CA THR A 990 17.72 19.50 -11.78
C THR A 990 19.04 20.07 -11.25
N LEU A 991 19.95 19.19 -10.79
CA LEU A 991 21.29 19.56 -10.32
C LEU A 991 22.40 19.46 -11.38
N GLY A 992 22.07 19.12 -12.63
CA GLY A 992 23.07 19.08 -13.71
C GLY A 992 23.97 17.84 -13.70
N ILE A 993 23.51 16.71 -13.13
CA ILE A 993 24.21 15.41 -13.11
C ILE A 993 23.48 14.43 -14.06
N PRO A 994 23.46 14.67 -15.38
CA PRO A 994 22.60 13.94 -16.32
C PRO A 994 22.94 12.45 -16.40
N GLN A 995 24.20 12.06 -16.17
CA GLN A 995 24.62 10.65 -16.24
C GLN A 995 23.95 9.79 -15.17
N VAL A 996 23.78 10.30 -13.95
CA VAL A 996 23.04 9.63 -12.87
C VAL A 996 21.54 9.65 -13.18
N GLY A 997 21.03 10.81 -13.63
CA GLY A 997 19.61 10.97 -13.95
C GLY A 997 19.10 10.08 -15.09
N ILE A 998 19.93 9.86 -16.12
CA ILE A 998 19.61 8.98 -17.25
C ILE A 998 19.67 7.50 -16.82
N ALA A 999 20.71 7.10 -16.08
CA ALA A 999 20.85 5.72 -15.62
C ALA A 999 19.71 5.31 -14.65
N ALA A 1000 19.29 6.23 -13.77
CA ALA A 1000 18.16 6.00 -12.87
C ALA A 1000 16.84 5.82 -13.64
N ARG A 1001 16.60 6.63 -14.67
CA ARG A 1001 15.41 6.53 -15.53
C ARG A 1001 15.40 5.27 -16.43
N GLN A 1002 16.58 4.77 -16.81
CA GLN A 1002 16.71 3.49 -17.51
C GLN A 1002 16.36 2.32 -16.60
N LEU A 1003 16.82 2.34 -15.34
CA LEU A 1003 16.47 1.34 -14.34
C LEU A 1003 14.97 1.35 -14.00
N GLU A 1004 14.38 2.53 -13.81
CA GLU A 1004 12.93 2.73 -13.64
C GLU A 1004 12.12 1.99 -14.74
N HIS A 1005 12.51 2.17 -16.01
CA HIS A 1005 11.84 1.52 -17.14
C HIS A 1005 12.04 0.00 -17.19
N CYS A 1006 13.24 -0.51 -16.83
CA CYS A 1006 13.50 -1.95 -16.78
C CYS A 1006 12.71 -2.67 -15.68
N VAL A 1007 12.45 -2.00 -14.55
CA VAL A 1007 11.68 -2.55 -13.41
C VAL A 1007 10.18 -2.56 -13.71
N ASP A 1008 9.67 -1.56 -14.43
CA ASP A 1008 8.25 -1.44 -14.81
C ASP A 1008 7.81 -2.47 -15.88
N VAL A 1009 8.72 -2.90 -16.76
CA VAL A 1009 8.44 -3.84 -17.88
C VAL A 1009 8.62 -5.32 -17.48
N ASP A 1010 8.75 -5.62 -16.18
CA ASP A 1010 8.88 -6.97 -15.60
C ASP A 1010 10.08 -7.80 -16.13
N ARG A 1011 11.14 -7.13 -16.62
CA ARG A 1011 12.37 -7.75 -17.14
C ARG A 1011 13.46 -7.88 -16.07
N VAL A 1012 13.15 -8.59 -14.99
CA VAL A 1012 14.06 -8.77 -13.84
C VAL A 1012 15.02 -9.96 -14.04
N ASP A 1013 15.64 -10.00 -15.21
CA ASP A 1013 16.76 -10.88 -15.55
C ASP A 1013 18.01 -10.00 -15.83
N VAL A 1014 18.70 -10.23 -16.96
CA VAL A 1014 20.01 -9.62 -17.29
C VAL A 1014 19.96 -8.11 -17.54
N GLU A 1015 18.85 -7.57 -18.05
CA GLU A 1015 18.73 -6.13 -18.38
C GLU A 1015 18.60 -5.26 -17.12
N GLY A 1016 17.83 -5.69 -16.12
CA GLY A 1016 17.69 -4.97 -14.84
C GLY A 1016 18.99 -4.94 -14.03
N GLU A 1017 19.73 -6.06 -13.99
CA GLU A 1017 21.03 -6.14 -13.31
C GLU A 1017 22.08 -5.24 -13.99
N ALA A 1018 22.10 -5.21 -15.33
CA ALA A 1018 22.95 -4.30 -16.10
C ALA A 1018 22.60 -2.81 -15.85
N ALA A 1019 21.30 -2.48 -15.74
CA ALA A 1019 20.85 -1.12 -15.42
C ALA A 1019 21.23 -0.70 -13.99
N CYS A 1020 21.16 -1.60 -13.00
CA CYS A 1020 21.64 -1.36 -11.63
C CYS A 1020 23.15 -1.06 -11.62
N ALA A 1021 23.95 -1.89 -12.30
CA ALA A 1021 25.39 -1.70 -12.42
C ALA A 1021 25.76 -0.39 -13.14
N ALA A 1022 24.97 0.01 -14.15
CA ALA A 1022 25.14 1.29 -14.83
C ALA A 1022 24.86 2.49 -13.92
N LEU A 1023 23.80 2.43 -13.10
CA LEU A 1023 23.45 3.47 -12.13
C LEU A 1023 24.52 3.63 -11.04
N GLU A 1024 25.00 2.54 -10.45
CA GLU A 1024 26.10 2.58 -9.47
C GLU A 1024 27.39 3.15 -10.08
N SER A 1025 27.73 2.73 -11.30
CA SER A 1025 28.89 3.22 -12.03
C SER A 1025 28.79 4.73 -12.34
N ALA A 1026 27.59 5.22 -12.67
CA ALA A 1026 27.32 6.64 -12.87
C ALA A 1026 27.36 7.44 -11.57
N MET A 1027 26.75 6.93 -10.49
CA MET A 1027 26.76 7.57 -9.17
C MET A 1027 28.17 7.66 -8.60
N ARG A 1028 28.96 6.57 -8.68
CA ARG A 1028 30.33 6.58 -8.16
C ARG A 1028 31.20 7.64 -8.84
N ARG A 1029 31.12 7.78 -10.17
CA ARG A 1029 31.79 8.86 -10.91
C ARG A 1029 31.31 10.26 -10.50
N ALA A 1030 30.01 10.42 -10.24
CA ALA A 1030 29.47 11.70 -9.78
C ALA A 1030 29.98 12.06 -8.38
N LEU A 1031 30.00 11.10 -7.44
CA LEU A 1031 30.55 11.27 -6.10
C LEU A 1031 32.06 11.55 -6.12
N GLU A 1032 32.83 10.81 -6.93
CA GLU A 1032 34.27 11.06 -7.18
C GLU A 1032 34.50 12.50 -7.69
N SER A 1033 33.66 12.97 -8.64
CA SER A 1033 33.74 14.34 -9.19
C SER A 1033 33.24 15.43 -8.23
N ILE A 1034 32.35 15.12 -7.28
CA ILE A 1034 31.92 16.05 -6.23
C ILE A 1034 32.98 16.12 -5.12
N ALA A 1035 33.62 15.00 -4.79
CA ALA A 1035 34.73 14.95 -3.83
C ALA A 1035 35.97 15.70 -4.35
N SER A 1036 36.29 15.63 -5.64
CA SER A 1036 37.40 16.41 -6.22
C SER A 1036 37.17 17.93 -6.16
N LEU A 1037 35.90 18.39 -6.12
CA LEU A 1037 35.58 19.82 -5.93
C LEU A 1037 35.82 20.32 -4.50
N ASP A 1038 35.93 19.42 -3.51
CA ASP A 1038 36.27 19.75 -2.10
C ASP A 1038 37.81 19.79 -1.89
N ILE A 1039 38.64 19.29 -2.82
CA ILE A 1039 40.11 19.24 -2.67
C ILE A 1039 40.79 20.59 -2.98
N ASP A 1040 40.21 21.40 -3.88
CA ASP A 1040 40.76 22.70 -4.33
C ASP A 1040 40.42 23.89 -3.41
N CYS A 1041 39.75 23.67 -2.26
CA CYS A 1041 39.29 24.75 -1.36
C CYS A 1041 39.45 24.36 0.12
N GLY A 1042 40.68 24.39 0.66
CA GLY A 1042 40.90 24.00 2.06
C GLY A 1042 42.31 24.09 2.64
N LEU A 1043 43.11 25.10 2.29
CA LEU A 1043 44.15 25.61 3.19
C LEU A 1043 43.68 26.95 3.76
N GLU A 1044 43.99 27.16 5.04
CA GLU A 1044 43.72 28.34 5.87
C GLU A 1044 42.29 28.46 6.47
N ASP A 1045 42.27 28.99 7.70
CA ASP A 1045 41.15 29.27 8.61
C ASP A 1045 40.17 28.14 9.02
N ARG A 1046 40.69 27.23 9.86
CA ARG A 1046 39.92 26.69 10.99
C ARG A 1046 39.97 27.67 12.17
N PRO A 1047 38.84 28.21 12.65
CA PRO A 1047 38.77 28.71 14.02
C PRO A 1047 38.70 27.51 14.97
N GLU A 1048 39.78 27.28 15.72
CA GLU A 1048 39.78 26.31 16.81
C GLU A 1048 38.93 26.83 17.98
N GLY A 1049 37.75 26.23 18.20
CA GLY A 1049 36.87 26.64 19.30
C GLY A 1049 35.55 25.89 19.35
N GLN A 1050 35.50 24.86 20.21
CA GLN A 1050 34.28 24.20 20.74
C GLN A 1050 33.46 23.39 19.72
N GLY A 1051 33.35 22.06 19.84
CA GLY A 1051 33.96 21.17 20.82
C GLY A 1051 33.96 19.71 20.35
N ALA A 1052 34.86 18.91 20.93
CA ALA A 1052 34.95 17.48 20.68
C ALA A 1052 33.70 16.73 21.19
N ILE A 1053 33.49 15.53 20.66
CA ILE A 1053 32.52 14.55 21.18
C ILE A 1053 32.78 14.36 22.69
N PRO A 1054 31.80 14.59 23.58
CA PRO A 1054 31.93 14.19 24.97
C PRO A 1054 31.90 12.66 25.04
N GLU A 1055 33.05 12.03 25.30
CA GLU A 1055 33.14 10.57 25.60
C GLU A 1055 32.47 10.18 26.94
N THR A 1056 31.79 11.12 27.59
CA THR A 1056 30.97 10.92 28.79
C THR A 1056 29.69 11.75 28.69
N ALA A 1057 28.70 11.24 27.94
CA ALA A 1057 27.35 11.78 28.00
C ALA A 1057 26.72 11.45 29.37
N GLU A 1058 26.31 12.47 30.12
CA GLU A 1058 25.56 12.25 31.36
C GLU A 1058 24.24 11.51 31.08
N PRO A 1059 23.81 10.59 31.96
CA PRO A 1059 22.62 9.78 31.73
C PRO A 1059 21.36 10.64 31.61
N MET A 1060 20.79 10.70 30.40
CA MET A 1060 19.61 11.51 30.13
C MET A 1060 18.41 11.03 30.96
N GLY A 1061 17.97 11.85 31.91
CA GLY A 1061 16.88 11.52 32.82
C GLY A 1061 15.54 11.30 32.11
N ARG A 1062 14.67 10.45 32.69
CA ARG A 1062 13.39 10.03 32.08
C ARG A 1062 12.48 11.18 31.61
N ALA A 1063 12.53 12.35 32.27
CA ALA A 1063 11.80 13.55 31.86
C ALA A 1063 12.35 14.20 30.57
N ALA A 1064 13.68 14.29 30.43
CA ALA A 1064 14.33 14.83 29.22
C ALA A 1064 14.15 13.86 28.03
N LEU A 1065 14.30 12.55 28.27
CA LEU A 1065 13.99 11.51 27.29
C LEU A 1065 12.54 11.65 26.80
N ARG A 1066 11.56 11.82 27.68
CA ARG A 1066 10.14 12.03 27.30
C ARG A 1066 9.94 13.26 26.39
N ALA A 1067 10.67 14.35 26.61
CA ALA A 1067 10.56 15.55 25.80
C ALA A 1067 11.06 15.34 24.36
N GLU A 1068 12.24 14.74 24.18
CA GLU A 1068 12.76 14.44 22.83
C GLU A 1068 11.96 13.34 22.13
N LEU A 1069 11.37 12.39 22.84
CA LEU A 1069 10.44 11.40 22.26
C LEU A 1069 9.14 12.03 21.74
N LEU A 1070 8.64 13.10 22.38
CA LEU A 1070 7.50 13.87 21.86
C LEU A 1070 7.86 14.71 20.63
N ARG A 1071 9.09 15.24 20.58
CA ARG A 1071 9.64 15.91 19.39
C ARG A 1071 9.78 14.93 18.22
N LEU A 1072 10.28 13.73 18.50
CA LEU A 1072 10.38 12.63 17.54
C LEU A 1072 9.00 12.23 16.98
N ASP A 1073 7.95 12.16 17.81
CA ASP A 1073 6.60 11.87 17.32
C ASP A 1073 6.12 12.92 16.30
N GLY A 1074 6.47 14.20 16.51
CA GLY A 1074 6.23 15.27 15.53
C GLY A 1074 6.99 15.07 14.21
N LEU A 1075 8.26 14.62 14.26
CA LEU A 1075 9.04 14.31 13.06
C LEU A 1075 8.49 13.09 12.32
N LEU A 1076 8.08 12.04 13.03
CA LEU A 1076 7.45 10.86 12.45
C LEU A 1076 6.06 11.18 11.86
N ALA A 1077 5.27 12.03 12.51
CA ALA A 1077 3.97 12.50 12.00
C ALA A 1077 4.13 13.28 10.68
N GLY A 1078 5.21 14.05 10.55
CA GLY A 1078 5.60 14.73 9.31
C GLY A 1078 6.32 13.83 8.29
N ARG A 1079 6.44 12.51 8.54
CA ARG A 1079 7.21 11.54 7.74
C ARG A 1079 8.62 12.03 7.39
N ASN A 1080 9.26 12.71 8.32
CA ASN A 1080 10.52 13.42 8.10
C ASN A 1080 11.73 12.50 8.34
N LEU A 1081 12.58 12.35 7.32
CA LEU A 1081 13.79 11.50 7.37
C LEU A 1081 14.78 11.88 8.48
N ARG A 1082 14.74 13.11 9.02
CA ARG A 1082 15.49 13.48 10.23
C ARG A 1082 15.17 12.61 11.45
N ALA A 1083 13.98 12.02 11.52
CA ALA A 1083 13.60 11.12 12.60
C ALA A 1083 14.58 9.94 12.75
N ARG A 1084 15.20 9.45 11.66
CA ARG A 1084 16.19 8.36 11.71
C ARG A 1084 17.45 8.76 12.48
N VAL A 1085 17.94 9.97 12.23
CA VAL A 1085 19.14 10.54 12.89
C VAL A 1085 18.86 10.85 14.35
N GLU A 1086 17.70 11.43 14.68
CA GLU A 1086 17.34 11.72 16.08
C GLU A 1086 17.09 10.42 16.88
N VAL A 1087 16.51 9.36 16.30
CA VAL A 1087 16.40 8.06 16.99
C VAL A 1087 17.77 7.44 17.29
N GLU A 1088 18.70 7.42 16.33
CA GLU A 1088 20.03 6.86 16.55
C GLU A 1088 20.82 7.64 17.63
N GLN A 1089 20.66 8.97 17.68
CA GLN A 1089 21.20 9.80 18.76
C GLN A 1089 20.55 9.49 20.12
N LEU A 1090 19.21 9.33 20.17
CA LEU A 1090 18.51 8.98 21.40
C LEU A 1090 18.86 7.56 21.90
N VAL A 1091 19.09 6.59 21.01
CA VAL A 1091 19.61 5.25 21.35
C VAL A 1091 20.99 5.34 21.99
N GLN A 1092 21.88 6.17 21.46
CA GLN A 1092 23.22 6.35 22.02
C GLN A 1092 23.18 7.02 23.40
N CYS A 1093 22.33 8.03 23.59
CA CYS A 1093 22.20 8.80 24.85
C CYS A 1093 21.30 8.14 25.92
N THR A 1094 20.57 7.07 25.60
CA THR A 1094 19.69 6.38 26.58
C THR A 1094 20.45 5.34 27.40
N VAL A 1095 20.50 5.57 28.72
CA VAL A 1095 21.21 4.71 29.70
C VAL A 1095 20.25 3.72 30.41
N ASP A 1096 18.94 3.88 30.22
CA ASP A 1096 17.91 3.00 30.79
C ASP A 1096 17.82 1.67 29.99
N ALA A 1097 18.31 0.59 30.60
CA ALA A 1097 18.45 -0.73 29.98
C ALA A 1097 17.11 -1.40 29.62
N GLU A 1098 15.98 -1.01 30.25
CA GLU A 1098 14.65 -1.53 29.90
C GLU A 1098 14.04 -0.82 28.69
N LEU A 1099 14.38 0.46 28.48
CA LEU A 1099 13.82 1.29 27.41
C LEU A 1099 14.62 1.21 26.11
N ARG A 1100 15.93 0.96 26.19
CA ARG A 1100 16.82 0.88 25.02
C ARG A 1100 16.36 -0.13 23.95
N PRO A 1101 15.93 -1.37 24.27
CA PRO A 1101 15.47 -2.33 23.25
C PRO A 1101 14.19 -1.89 22.52
N LEU A 1102 13.33 -1.12 23.20
CA LEU A 1102 12.11 -0.56 22.61
C LEU A 1102 12.44 0.63 21.71
N LEU A 1103 13.44 1.43 22.08
CA LEU A 1103 13.94 2.54 21.27
C LEU A 1103 14.68 2.02 20.02
N ASP A 1104 15.47 0.96 20.16
CA ASP A 1104 16.08 0.23 19.05
C ASP A 1104 15.01 -0.35 18.10
N ALA A 1105 13.87 -0.84 18.62
CA ALA A 1105 12.75 -1.31 17.81
C ALA A 1105 12.06 -0.17 17.02
N VAL A 1106 11.88 1.01 17.63
CA VAL A 1106 11.44 2.22 16.90
C VAL A 1106 12.46 2.58 15.81
N GLY A 1107 13.76 2.55 16.12
CA GLY A 1107 14.84 2.78 15.16
C GLY A 1107 14.81 1.79 13.99
N GLU A 1108 14.59 0.51 14.26
CA GLU A 1108 14.48 -0.52 13.23
C GLU A 1108 13.27 -0.31 12.31
N ARG A 1109 12.12 0.11 12.83
CA ARG A 1109 10.96 0.47 12.01
C ARG A 1109 11.20 1.71 11.17
N VAL A 1110 11.81 2.75 11.75
CA VAL A 1110 12.17 3.99 11.02
C VAL A 1110 13.23 3.72 9.95
N ARG A 1111 14.18 2.80 10.19
CA ARG A 1111 15.12 2.31 9.17
C ARG A 1111 14.44 1.57 8.02
N ARG A 1112 13.31 0.90 8.27
CA ARG A 1112 12.45 0.24 7.27
C ARG A 1112 11.32 1.14 6.74
N PHE A 1113 11.39 2.45 6.99
CA PHE A 1113 10.39 3.45 6.57
C PHE A 1113 8.95 3.21 7.10
N ASP A 1114 8.77 2.33 8.08
CA ASP A 1114 7.52 2.12 8.81
C ASP A 1114 7.33 3.24 9.85
N PHE A 1115 7.10 4.46 9.38
CA PHE A 1115 6.89 5.63 10.24
C PHE A 1115 5.65 5.45 11.12
N ASP A 1116 4.56 4.92 10.57
CA ASP A 1116 3.29 4.77 11.29
C ASP A 1116 3.38 3.67 12.37
N GLY A 1117 4.00 2.52 12.10
CA GLY A 1117 4.33 1.52 13.11
C GLY A 1117 5.42 1.96 14.10
N GLY A 1118 6.36 2.80 13.65
CA GLY A 1118 7.33 3.50 14.49
C GLY A 1118 6.65 4.40 15.51
N ARG A 1119 5.64 5.17 15.10
CA ARG A 1119 4.79 5.97 16.01
C ARG A 1119 4.01 5.12 16.99
N ILE A 1120 3.47 3.98 16.56
CA ILE A 1120 2.76 3.05 17.46
C ILE A 1120 3.71 2.56 18.56
N GLN A 1121 4.91 2.10 18.22
CA GLN A 1121 5.90 1.68 19.23
C GLN A 1121 6.42 2.85 20.09
N LEU A 1122 6.60 4.04 19.51
CA LEU A 1122 6.96 5.25 20.24
C LEU A 1122 5.86 5.65 21.25
N SER A 1123 4.58 5.47 20.90
CA SER A 1123 3.46 5.71 21.81
C SER A 1123 3.42 4.71 22.97
N GLU A 1124 3.80 3.44 22.73
CA GLU A 1124 3.94 2.44 23.78
C GLU A 1124 5.10 2.76 24.73
N LEU A 1125 6.23 3.22 24.18
CA LEU A 1125 7.38 3.71 24.96
C LEU A 1125 7.02 4.94 25.81
N LEU A 1126 6.31 5.92 25.23
CA LEU A 1126 5.79 7.11 25.93
C LEU A 1126 4.73 6.75 26.99
N ALA A 1127 3.99 5.65 26.82
CA ALA A 1127 3.07 5.14 27.84
C ALA A 1127 3.83 4.50 29.02
N ARG A 1128 4.86 3.68 28.74
CA ARG A 1128 5.70 3.04 29.77
C ARG A 1128 6.51 4.03 30.61
N LEU A 1129 6.86 5.19 30.06
CA LEU A 1129 7.53 6.28 30.80
C LEU A 1129 6.64 6.97 31.85
N GLY A 1130 5.31 6.80 31.79
CA GLY A 1130 4.35 7.41 32.73
C GLY A 1130 4.21 8.94 32.64
N PRO A 1131 3.13 9.52 33.19
CA PRO A 1131 3.03 10.97 33.34
C PRO A 1131 4.00 11.43 34.44
N GLY A 1132 5.02 12.21 34.08
CA GLY A 1132 5.99 12.72 35.03
C GLY A 1132 5.38 13.72 36.02
N GLU A 1133 5.76 13.62 37.29
CA GLU A 1133 5.46 14.67 38.28
C GLU A 1133 6.12 16.00 37.88
N PRO A 1134 5.50 17.16 38.21
CA PRO A 1134 6.10 18.45 37.95
C PRO A 1134 7.30 18.69 38.88
N ALA A 1135 8.48 18.95 38.31
CA ALA A 1135 9.62 19.47 39.06
C ALA A 1135 9.39 20.94 39.47
N ALA A 1136 9.93 21.30 40.64
CA ALA A 1136 9.77 22.59 41.31
C ALA A 1136 10.60 23.74 40.70
#